data_AF-A0AAX4PJ58-F1
#
_entry.id   AF-A0AAX4PJ58-F1
#
_cell.length_a   1.000
_cell.length_b   1.000
_cell.length_c   1.000
_cell.angle_alpha   90.00
_cell.angle_beta   90.00
_cell.angle_gamma   90.00
#
_symmetry.space_group_name_H-M   'P 1'
#
loop_
_entity.id
_entity.type
_entity.pdbx_description
1 polymer ?
#
loop_
_entity_poly.entity_id
_entity_poly.type
_entity_poly.pdbx_seq_one_letter_code
_entity_poly.pdbx_strand_id
1 'polypeptide(L)'
;MEDTVYVLGFDYDSTITEEDTVERIVRAALRDNREKAKGTAGGGGSAYTPEEGEAKLGGIVQKYFAEQREFMSSAPMTSVQDFCEAQRVFDRRMNHDFVATGLLKGLEERTLRSHGRHVPLRVGARSLLSDLLARSAGPKPGAAAVEAHVVSLCWSRAFLTESLHLPPHLLEALPVHCNELEWRDGVCEGGEIVRSVQDPVDKAELMASLVRRAKERDSGRLCKTVFVGDSVGDLLAMVRSDVGILMGSSPGKVIGAVCRGCGVKVVDVEPGQSLSCLSRLREAEPGGLVFRVGSWAELRAIFEEEGLVERHPRNPATVLCISGSDSGGGAGNQADLKTCSSYGVFGMSAITALTAQNTRGVSSISGVDAGFVGEQIDAVVGDIGADAVKTGMLATEEIVEVVASKVRAHTLRNVVVDPVLVATSGDALARGGVVSAYLRELFPLATVVTPNVPEAEALLGLKAGSIQTAEDAARAARELHKFGPRWVLVKGGHLTSTSVCADVLFDGDDVHVLETDLVETSNTHGTGCTLGSAIACGLAGGMGVLESVRAAKGYVTGVITSSRDMGLGRGGAQGPMHHQPLLRTAAGPHLFSPSALRFYAVTDSGMNERNGRGLAEAVLAAVRGGATIVQLREKRASTADLIEQARVVVRVCRPLGIPVIVNDRVDVAIAADADGVHVGDDDMPLEDARRIIGPLKILGASVKNRDQALQAQREGADYVGAGACYTTSTKSDSVLVGLEAVREIKEAVSIPVVAIGGINEKNAAEVLALTGADGVAVVSAVFGGPDVEESSRRMREVLSKV
;
A
#
# COMPACT_ATOMS: atom_id res chain seq x y z
N MET A 1 -6.45 -4.09 -28.59
CA MET A 1 -7.44 -4.12 -27.49
C MET A 1 -8.87 -4.16 -28.02
N GLU A 2 -9.20 -3.43 -29.08
CA GLU A 2 -10.55 -3.42 -29.71
C GLU A 2 -11.06 -4.81 -30.14
N ASP A 3 -10.15 -5.73 -30.48
CA ASP A 3 -10.48 -7.10 -30.91
C ASP A 3 -10.50 -8.12 -29.76
N THR A 4 -10.45 -7.67 -28.50
CA THR A 4 -10.46 -8.56 -27.33
C THR A 4 -11.76 -8.46 -26.55
N VAL A 5 -12.33 -9.61 -26.18
CA VAL A 5 -13.41 -9.77 -25.21
C VAL A 5 -12.84 -10.31 -23.91
N TYR A 6 -13.08 -9.61 -22.81
CA TYR A 6 -12.69 -10.04 -21.47
C TYR A 6 -13.87 -10.63 -20.73
N VAL A 7 -13.76 -11.89 -20.31
CA VAL A 7 -14.70 -12.55 -19.40
C VAL A 7 -14.08 -12.56 -18.01
N LEU A 8 -14.66 -11.79 -17.10
CA LEU A 8 -14.16 -11.58 -15.74
C LEU A 8 -15.07 -12.31 -14.74
N GLY A 9 -14.52 -13.24 -13.97
CA GLY A 9 -15.19 -13.87 -12.83
C GLY A 9 -14.64 -13.33 -11.53
N PHE A 10 -15.52 -12.88 -10.65
CA PHE A 10 -15.18 -12.44 -9.30
C PHE A 10 -15.81 -13.39 -8.29
N ASP A 11 -14.99 -13.99 -7.43
CA ASP A 11 -15.55 -14.56 -6.22
C ASP A 11 -16.13 -13.45 -5.33
N TYR A 12 -17.34 -13.66 -4.83
CA TYR A 12 -17.98 -12.66 -3.99
C TYR A 12 -17.23 -12.42 -2.69
N ASP A 13 -16.65 -13.45 -2.08
CA ASP A 13 -15.97 -13.32 -0.79
C ASP A 13 -14.71 -12.43 -0.91
N SER A 14 -14.11 -12.38 -2.10
CA SER A 14 -13.03 -11.45 -2.42
C SER A 14 -13.46 -9.97 -2.35
N THR A 15 -14.76 -9.67 -2.46
CA THR A 15 -15.30 -8.28 -2.50
C THR A 15 -15.62 -7.71 -1.11
N ILE A 16 -15.81 -8.59 -0.13
CA ILE A 16 -16.19 -8.26 1.24
C ILE A 16 -14.97 -8.32 2.17
N THR A 17 -15.06 -7.69 3.34
CA THR A 17 -14.02 -7.86 4.36
C THR A 17 -14.10 -9.24 5.03
N GLU A 18 -13.05 -9.64 5.76
CA GLU A 18 -12.94 -10.90 6.51
C GLU A 18 -14.03 -11.15 7.57
N GLU A 19 -15.01 -10.27 7.72
CA GLU A 19 -16.18 -10.47 8.57
C GLU A 19 -17.12 -11.50 7.91
N ASP A 20 -16.95 -12.78 8.29
CA ASP A 20 -17.59 -13.95 7.68
C ASP A 20 -19.09 -13.75 7.39
N THR A 21 -19.41 -13.84 6.09
CA THR A 21 -20.74 -13.62 5.54
C THR A 21 -21.71 -14.76 5.85
N VAL A 22 -21.22 -16.00 5.91
CA VAL A 22 -22.07 -17.17 6.14
C VAL A 22 -22.60 -17.13 7.56
N GLU A 23 -21.75 -16.86 8.55
CA GLU A 23 -22.18 -16.74 9.95
C GLU A 23 -23.23 -15.63 10.13
N ARG A 24 -23.05 -14.49 9.45
CA ARG A 24 -24.00 -13.37 9.47
C ARG A 24 -25.37 -13.74 8.92
N ILE A 25 -25.42 -14.47 7.80
CA ILE A 25 -26.66 -14.96 7.20
C ILE A 25 -27.38 -15.90 8.16
N VAL A 26 -26.66 -16.84 8.79
CA VAL A 26 -27.31 -17.81 9.69
C VAL A 26 -27.75 -17.16 11.00
N ARG A 27 -26.98 -16.21 11.53
CA ARG A 27 -27.43 -15.41 12.68
C ARG A 27 -28.68 -14.59 12.36
N ALA A 28 -28.83 -14.08 11.14
CA ALA A 28 -30.05 -13.42 10.71
C ALA A 28 -31.24 -14.40 10.71
N ALA A 29 -31.06 -15.62 10.20
CA ALA A 29 -32.08 -16.67 10.23
C ALA A 29 -32.50 -17.05 11.67
N LEU A 30 -31.53 -17.16 12.58
CA LEU A 30 -31.79 -17.45 13.99
C LEU A 30 -32.58 -16.33 14.70
N ARG A 31 -32.26 -15.07 14.40
CA ARG A 31 -33.00 -13.91 14.94
C ARG A 31 -34.44 -13.87 14.43
N ASP A 32 -34.66 -14.15 13.14
CA ASP A 32 -36.00 -14.15 12.55
C ASP A 32 -36.89 -15.24 13.15
N ASN A 33 -36.34 -16.45 13.30
CA ASN A 33 -37.01 -17.56 13.97
C ASN A 33 -37.36 -17.25 15.44
N ARG A 34 -36.52 -16.46 16.13
CA ARG A 34 -36.79 -15.97 17.49
C ARG A 34 -37.97 -15.00 17.56
N GLU A 35 -38.03 -14.05 16.63
CA GLU A 35 -39.11 -13.05 16.58
C GLU A 35 -40.46 -13.71 16.28
N LYS A 36 -40.48 -14.68 15.35
CA LYS A 36 -41.69 -15.47 15.05
C LYS A 36 -42.19 -16.30 16.23
N ALA A 37 -41.30 -16.92 17.00
CA ALA A 37 -41.66 -17.66 18.20
C ALA A 37 -42.30 -16.79 19.30
N LYS A 38 -42.02 -15.48 19.34
CA LYS A 38 -42.63 -14.53 20.29
C LYS A 38 -43.98 -13.99 19.83
N GLY A 39 -44.29 -14.04 18.53
CA GLY A 39 -45.44 -13.36 17.93
C GLY A 39 -46.71 -14.19 17.74
N THR A 40 -46.65 -15.52 17.74
CA THR A 40 -47.82 -16.39 17.43
C THR A 40 -48.12 -17.40 18.54
N ALA A 41 -49.22 -17.18 19.27
CA ALA A 41 -49.91 -18.24 20.02
C ALA A 41 -50.70 -19.12 19.04
N GLY A 42 -49.99 -20.00 18.33
CA GLY A 42 -50.59 -21.01 17.46
C GLY A 42 -50.10 -20.97 16.02
N GLY A 43 -49.20 -21.91 15.69
CA GLY A 43 -49.07 -22.50 14.36
C GLY A 43 -48.22 -21.76 13.33
N GLY A 44 -46.96 -22.21 13.15
CA GLY A 44 -46.26 -22.13 11.86
C GLY A 44 -44.77 -21.79 11.92
N GLY A 45 -43.89 -22.80 11.97
CA GLY A 45 -42.72 -22.79 11.08
C GLY A 45 -41.32 -23.08 11.64
N SER A 46 -40.96 -22.70 12.87
CA SER A 46 -39.60 -22.98 13.40
C SER A 46 -39.55 -24.31 14.14
N ALA A 47 -38.59 -25.17 13.79
CA ALA A 47 -38.36 -26.44 14.47
C ALA A 47 -37.50 -26.31 15.75
N TYR A 48 -36.99 -25.12 16.07
CA TYR A 48 -36.02 -24.90 17.16
C TYR A 48 -36.26 -23.61 17.93
N THR A 49 -35.84 -23.60 19.20
CA THR A 49 -35.61 -22.36 19.96
C THR A 49 -34.35 -21.63 19.46
N PRO A 50 -34.19 -20.33 19.72
CA PRO A 50 -32.99 -19.57 19.32
C PRO A 50 -31.70 -20.19 19.88
N GLU A 51 -31.73 -20.64 21.13
CA GLU A 51 -30.60 -21.26 21.82
C GLU A 51 -30.25 -22.63 21.19
N GLU A 52 -31.26 -23.43 20.82
CA GLU A 52 -31.07 -24.68 20.07
C GLU A 52 -30.49 -24.44 18.67
N GLY A 53 -30.93 -23.38 18.00
CA GLY A 53 -30.43 -22.99 16.69
C GLY A 53 -28.98 -22.52 16.72
N GLU A 54 -28.60 -21.69 17.71
CA GLU A 54 -27.20 -21.29 17.92
C GLU A 54 -26.32 -22.49 18.28
N ALA A 55 -26.80 -23.41 19.12
CA ALA A 55 -26.08 -24.63 19.45
C ALA A 55 -25.87 -25.54 18.24
N LYS A 56 -26.88 -25.68 17.37
CA LYS A 56 -26.78 -26.45 16.10
C LYS A 56 -25.79 -25.82 15.13
N LEU A 57 -25.85 -24.50 14.97
CA LEU A 57 -24.88 -23.76 14.15
C LEU A 57 -23.46 -23.98 14.67
N GLY A 58 -23.25 -23.74 15.97
CA GLY A 58 -21.95 -23.93 16.62
C GLY A 58 -21.42 -25.35 16.47
N GLY A 59 -22.28 -26.36 16.63
CA GLY A 59 -21.91 -27.78 16.48
C GLY A 59 -21.46 -28.13 15.07
N ILE A 60 -22.18 -27.67 14.03
CA ILE A 60 -21.80 -27.93 12.63
C ILE A 60 -20.55 -27.16 12.25
N VAL A 61 -20.45 -25.90 12.63
CA VAL A 61 -19.29 -25.06 12.34
C VAL A 61 -18.04 -25.69 12.99
N GLN A 62 -18.11 -26.07 14.27
CA GLN A 62 -16.99 -26.74 14.95
C GLN A 62 -16.62 -28.08 14.29
N LYS A 63 -17.61 -28.91 13.95
CA LYS A 63 -17.41 -30.19 13.25
C LYS A 63 -16.66 -29.97 11.94
N TYR A 64 -17.19 -29.11 11.07
CA TYR A 64 -16.64 -28.91 9.73
C TYR A 64 -15.32 -28.13 9.73
N PHE A 65 -15.08 -27.23 10.69
CA PHE A 65 -13.74 -26.64 10.86
C PHE A 65 -12.69 -27.67 11.29
N ALA A 66 -13.05 -28.63 12.14
CA ALA A 66 -12.15 -29.72 12.52
C ALA A 66 -11.86 -30.63 11.32
N GLU A 67 -12.92 -31.06 10.62
CA GLU A 67 -12.78 -31.93 9.44
C GLU A 67 -12.07 -31.23 8.26
N GLN A 68 -12.30 -29.94 8.03
CA GLN A 68 -11.57 -29.16 7.01
C GLN A 68 -10.08 -29.17 7.31
N ARG A 69 -9.66 -28.97 8.58
CA ARG A 69 -8.22 -29.02 8.95
C ARG A 69 -7.60 -30.39 8.72
N GLU A 70 -8.33 -31.46 9.02
CA GLU A 70 -7.90 -32.82 8.78
C GLU A 70 -7.80 -33.12 7.28
N PHE A 71 -8.80 -32.70 6.50
CA PHE A 71 -8.81 -32.76 5.05
C PHE A 71 -7.59 -32.04 4.47
N MET A 72 -7.35 -30.79 4.86
CA MET A 72 -6.21 -30.00 4.37
C MET A 72 -4.85 -30.65 4.65
N SER A 73 -4.75 -31.51 5.69
CA SER A 73 -3.52 -32.20 6.06
C SER A 73 -3.34 -33.55 5.35
N SER A 74 -4.43 -34.16 4.88
CA SER A 74 -4.46 -35.51 4.31
C SER A 74 -4.81 -35.54 2.81
N ALA A 75 -5.27 -34.43 2.25
CA ALA A 75 -5.69 -34.32 0.86
C ALA A 75 -4.53 -34.62 -0.11
N PRO A 76 -4.82 -35.26 -1.25
CA PRO A 76 -3.84 -35.50 -2.29
C PRO A 76 -3.43 -34.17 -2.93
N MET A 77 -2.27 -33.67 -2.55
CA MET A 77 -1.69 -32.44 -3.11
C MET A 77 -0.85 -32.73 -4.36
N THR A 78 -1.30 -33.64 -5.23
CA THR A 78 -0.57 -34.03 -6.45
C THR A 78 -0.82 -33.07 -7.60
N SER A 79 -2.04 -32.53 -7.68
CA SER A 79 -2.44 -31.51 -8.66
C SER A 79 -3.61 -30.71 -8.11
N VAL A 80 -3.83 -29.51 -8.67
CA VAL A 80 -5.00 -28.67 -8.33
C VAL A 80 -6.30 -29.41 -8.62
N GLN A 81 -6.35 -30.19 -9.69
CA GLN A 81 -7.53 -30.97 -10.06
C GLN A 81 -7.87 -32.01 -8.99
N ASP A 82 -6.88 -32.79 -8.55
CA ASP A 82 -7.09 -33.85 -7.55
C ASP A 82 -7.52 -33.26 -6.21
N PHE A 83 -6.87 -32.17 -5.80
CA PHE A 83 -7.22 -31.45 -4.58
C PHE A 83 -8.66 -30.93 -4.62
N CYS A 84 -9.06 -30.25 -5.71
CA CYS A 84 -10.40 -29.69 -5.84
C CYS A 84 -11.49 -30.76 -6.00
N GLU A 85 -11.19 -31.91 -6.61
CA GLU A 85 -12.11 -33.07 -6.63
C GLU A 85 -12.33 -33.65 -5.23
N ALA A 86 -11.28 -33.71 -4.41
CA ALA A 86 -11.39 -34.14 -3.03
C ALA A 86 -12.17 -33.11 -2.19
N GLN A 87 -11.90 -31.82 -2.39
CA GLN A 87 -12.62 -30.71 -1.72
C GLN A 87 -14.10 -30.70 -2.12
N ARG A 88 -14.44 -31.03 -3.38
CA ARG A 88 -15.84 -31.15 -3.84
C ARG A 88 -16.65 -32.13 -3.01
N VAL A 89 -16.09 -33.28 -2.67
CA VAL A 89 -16.78 -34.28 -1.82
C VAL A 89 -17.05 -33.70 -0.44
N PHE A 90 -16.08 -32.99 0.12
CA PHE A 90 -16.21 -32.32 1.40
C PHE A 90 -17.28 -31.21 1.38
N ASP A 91 -17.22 -30.28 0.43
CA ASP A 91 -18.13 -29.13 0.33
C ASP A 91 -19.58 -29.55 0.10
N ARG A 92 -19.81 -30.54 -0.77
CA ARG A 92 -21.15 -31.07 -1.03
C ARG A 92 -21.75 -31.73 0.22
N ARG A 93 -20.94 -32.46 0.99
CA ARG A 93 -21.38 -33.06 2.25
C ARG A 93 -21.67 -31.99 3.30
N MET A 94 -20.81 -30.97 3.41
CA MET A 94 -21.01 -29.85 4.33
C MET A 94 -22.31 -29.10 4.03
N ASN A 95 -22.54 -28.73 2.77
CA ASN A 95 -23.78 -28.10 2.32
C ASN A 95 -25.01 -28.98 2.60
N HIS A 96 -24.92 -30.29 2.35
CA HIS A 96 -26.00 -31.24 2.63
C HIS A 96 -26.35 -31.28 4.13
N ASP A 97 -25.34 -31.48 4.99
CA ASP A 97 -25.52 -31.53 6.45
C ASP A 97 -26.03 -30.19 7.00
N PHE A 98 -25.56 -29.08 6.44
CA PHE A 98 -26.02 -27.74 6.81
C PHE A 98 -27.50 -27.55 6.48
N VAL A 99 -27.94 -27.90 5.27
CA VAL A 99 -29.38 -27.86 4.91
C VAL A 99 -30.21 -28.78 5.80
N ALA A 100 -29.71 -29.98 6.10
CA ALA A 100 -30.39 -30.96 6.95
C ALA A 100 -30.63 -30.46 8.39
N THR A 101 -29.96 -29.38 8.82
CA THR A 101 -30.28 -28.74 10.10
C THR A 101 -31.68 -28.15 10.14
N GLY A 102 -32.20 -27.68 9.01
CA GLY A 102 -33.39 -26.85 8.94
C GLY A 102 -33.20 -25.40 9.39
N LEU A 103 -31.96 -24.91 9.60
CA LEU A 103 -31.69 -23.53 10.04
C LEU A 103 -32.16 -22.46 9.04
N LEU A 104 -32.22 -22.80 7.76
CA LEU A 104 -32.68 -21.89 6.69
C LEU A 104 -34.21 -21.85 6.55
N LYS A 105 -34.93 -22.77 7.22
CA LYS A 105 -36.38 -22.84 7.15
C LYS A 105 -37.02 -21.63 7.85
N GLY A 106 -37.99 -21.01 7.18
CA GLY A 106 -38.74 -19.87 7.67
C GLY A 106 -38.05 -18.52 7.47
N LEU A 107 -36.83 -18.50 6.90
CA LEU A 107 -36.10 -17.26 6.61
C LEU A 107 -36.86 -16.39 5.60
N GLU A 108 -36.88 -15.07 5.83
CA GLU A 108 -37.51 -14.11 4.93
C GLU A 108 -36.51 -13.41 4.02
N GLU A 109 -36.87 -13.24 2.75
CA GLU A 109 -36.02 -12.58 1.75
C GLU A 109 -35.71 -11.12 2.14
N ARG A 110 -36.71 -10.40 2.69
CA ARG A 110 -36.52 -9.01 3.17
C ARG A 110 -35.46 -8.91 4.27
N THR A 111 -35.37 -9.93 5.12
CA THR A 111 -34.40 -9.98 6.21
C THR A 111 -33.00 -10.16 5.66
N LEU A 112 -32.82 -11.06 4.68
CA LEU A 112 -31.54 -11.19 3.98
C LEU A 112 -31.11 -9.89 3.31
N ARG A 113 -32.03 -9.23 2.60
CA ARG A 113 -31.75 -7.95 1.94
C ARG A 113 -31.31 -6.88 2.92
N SER A 114 -32.02 -6.75 4.05
CA SER A 114 -31.67 -5.80 5.10
C SER A 114 -30.28 -6.07 5.68
N HIS A 115 -29.91 -7.33 5.89
CA HIS A 115 -28.59 -7.67 6.42
C HIS A 115 -27.49 -7.48 5.37
N GLY A 116 -27.76 -7.79 4.11
CA GLY A 116 -26.84 -7.54 2.98
C GLY A 116 -26.38 -6.08 2.93
N ARG A 117 -27.29 -5.13 3.14
CA ARG A 117 -26.97 -3.68 3.17
C ARG A 117 -25.94 -3.28 4.23
N HIS A 118 -25.74 -4.08 5.26
CA HIS A 118 -24.79 -3.81 6.34
C HIS A 118 -23.50 -4.62 6.22
N VAL A 119 -23.30 -5.33 5.11
CA VAL A 119 -22.05 -6.07 4.86
C VAL A 119 -20.98 -5.08 4.38
N PRO A 120 -19.86 -4.93 5.11
CA PRO A 120 -18.77 -4.06 4.68
C PRO A 120 -18.02 -4.63 3.47
N LEU A 121 -17.76 -3.78 2.49
CA LEU A 121 -16.96 -4.10 1.32
C LEU A 121 -15.47 -3.79 1.54
N ARG A 122 -14.61 -4.44 0.75
CA ARG A 122 -13.20 -4.05 0.65
C ARG A 122 -13.08 -2.70 -0.05
N VAL A 123 -12.14 -1.87 0.41
CA VAL A 123 -11.87 -0.54 -0.16
C VAL A 123 -11.58 -0.69 -1.65
N GLY A 124 -12.25 0.09 -2.49
CA GLY A 124 -12.09 0.06 -3.96
C GLY A 124 -12.91 -0.97 -4.72
N ALA A 125 -13.39 -2.05 -4.07
CA ALA A 125 -14.12 -3.14 -4.73
C ALA A 125 -15.41 -2.66 -5.40
N ARG A 126 -16.25 -1.92 -4.66
CA ARG A 126 -17.50 -1.35 -5.16
C ARG A 126 -17.30 -0.49 -6.41
N SER A 127 -16.31 0.39 -6.34
CA SER A 127 -16.00 1.32 -7.44
C SER A 127 -15.54 0.56 -8.68
N LEU A 128 -14.64 -0.42 -8.52
CA LEU A 128 -14.15 -1.20 -9.66
C LEU A 128 -15.26 -2.01 -10.33
N LEU A 129 -16.09 -2.69 -9.53
CA LEU A 129 -17.22 -3.45 -10.06
C LEU A 129 -18.26 -2.55 -10.73
N SER A 130 -18.53 -1.37 -10.17
CA SER A 130 -19.43 -0.38 -10.79
C SER A 130 -18.96 0.01 -12.19
N ASP A 131 -17.67 0.32 -12.35
CA ASP A 131 -17.10 0.73 -13.66
C ASP A 131 -17.13 -0.41 -14.67
N LEU A 132 -16.76 -1.62 -14.25
CA LEU A 132 -16.78 -2.81 -15.10
C LEU A 132 -18.20 -3.13 -15.60
N LEU A 133 -19.19 -3.02 -14.72
CA LEU A 133 -20.59 -3.28 -15.06
C LEU A 133 -21.19 -2.17 -15.93
N ALA A 134 -20.88 -0.89 -15.63
CA ALA A 134 -21.26 0.22 -16.49
C ALA A 134 -20.70 0.04 -17.91
N ARG A 135 -19.48 -0.50 -18.02
CA ARG A 135 -18.85 -0.81 -19.31
C ARG A 135 -19.46 -2.02 -20.02
N SER A 136 -19.85 -3.05 -19.26
CA SER A 136 -20.59 -4.22 -19.77
C SER A 136 -21.96 -3.82 -20.37
N ALA A 137 -22.61 -2.80 -19.80
CA ALA A 137 -23.91 -2.30 -20.25
C ALA A 137 -23.88 -1.45 -21.54
N GLY A 138 -22.71 -0.97 -21.99
CA GLY A 138 -22.59 -0.13 -23.18
C GLY A 138 -21.14 0.03 -23.64
N PRO A 139 -20.70 -0.67 -24.72
CA PRO A 139 -19.33 -0.55 -25.19
C PRO A 139 -19.06 0.85 -25.74
N LYS A 140 -17.98 1.49 -25.26
CA LYS A 140 -17.46 2.71 -25.89
C LYS A 140 -16.81 2.36 -27.24
N PRO A 141 -17.02 3.16 -28.30
CA PRO A 141 -16.31 2.99 -29.56
C PRO A 141 -14.79 3.00 -29.31
N GLY A 142 -14.06 2.01 -29.83
CA GLY A 142 -12.60 1.91 -29.70
C GLY A 142 -12.07 1.25 -28.42
N ALA A 143 -12.90 0.50 -27.68
CA ALA A 143 -12.51 -0.13 -26.42
C ALA A 143 -12.83 -1.65 -26.39
N ALA A 144 -12.08 -2.43 -25.62
CA ALA A 144 -12.31 -3.87 -25.45
C ALA A 144 -13.69 -4.16 -24.82
N ALA A 145 -14.36 -5.22 -25.25
CA ALA A 145 -15.62 -5.65 -24.62
C ALA A 145 -15.34 -6.33 -23.28
N VAL A 146 -16.22 -6.12 -22.28
CA VAL A 146 -16.10 -6.68 -20.94
C VAL A 146 -17.39 -7.36 -20.54
N GLU A 147 -17.28 -8.57 -20.02
CA GLU A 147 -18.35 -9.30 -19.35
C GLU A 147 -17.91 -9.61 -17.92
N ALA A 148 -18.44 -8.87 -16.96
CA ALA A 148 -18.19 -9.11 -15.54
C ALA A 148 -19.27 -10.00 -14.93
N HIS A 149 -18.84 -11.03 -14.21
CA HIS A 149 -19.69 -12.01 -13.54
C HIS A 149 -19.30 -12.12 -12.08
N VAL A 150 -20.28 -12.16 -11.19
CA VAL A 150 -20.06 -12.56 -9.79
C VAL A 150 -20.36 -14.05 -9.69
N VAL A 151 -19.41 -14.81 -9.15
CA VAL A 151 -19.52 -16.25 -8.94
C VAL A 151 -19.34 -16.52 -7.46
N SER A 152 -20.31 -17.13 -6.80
CA SER A 152 -20.27 -17.26 -5.34
C SER A 152 -20.84 -18.60 -4.89
N LEU A 153 -20.25 -19.15 -3.83
CA LEU A 153 -20.82 -20.31 -3.13
C LEU A 153 -21.97 -19.91 -2.18
N CYS A 154 -22.17 -18.60 -1.94
CA CYS A 154 -23.25 -18.09 -1.11
C CYS A 154 -24.61 -18.56 -1.59
N TRP A 155 -25.55 -18.62 -0.64
CA TRP A 155 -26.93 -18.96 -0.87
C TRP A 155 -27.75 -17.67 -0.84
N SER A 156 -28.46 -17.40 -1.94
CA SER A 156 -29.29 -16.23 -2.20
C SER A 156 -28.63 -15.07 -2.94
N ARG A 157 -29.11 -14.83 -4.16
CA ARG A 157 -28.82 -13.65 -4.95
C ARG A 157 -29.26 -12.36 -4.26
N ALA A 158 -30.40 -12.37 -3.57
CA ALA A 158 -30.94 -11.19 -2.89
C ALA A 158 -29.95 -10.62 -1.89
N PHE A 159 -29.29 -11.49 -1.12
CA PHE A 159 -28.24 -11.11 -0.18
C PHE A 159 -27.02 -10.50 -0.90
N LEU A 160 -26.49 -11.21 -1.89
CA LEU A 160 -25.31 -10.79 -2.68
C LEU A 160 -25.52 -9.46 -3.39
N THR A 161 -26.71 -9.23 -3.95
CA THR A 161 -27.00 -7.98 -4.68
C THR A 161 -27.06 -6.77 -3.75
N GLU A 162 -27.59 -6.93 -2.54
CA GLU A 162 -27.72 -5.81 -1.59
C GLU A 162 -26.38 -5.47 -0.93
N SER A 163 -25.50 -6.45 -0.76
CA SER A 163 -24.18 -6.25 -0.15
C SER A 163 -23.16 -5.59 -1.05
N LEU A 164 -23.31 -5.68 -2.38
CA LEU A 164 -22.42 -5.00 -3.32
C LEU A 164 -22.66 -3.48 -3.40
N HIS A 165 -23.77 -2.98 -2.84
CA HIS A 165 -24.18 -1.56 -2.82
C HIS A 165 -24.13 -0.88 -4.20
N LEU A 166 -24.40 -1.62 -5.28
CA LEU A 166 -24.35 -1.05 -6.63
C LEU A 166 -25.64 -0.25 -6.93
N PRO A 167 -25.59 0.73 -7.85
CA PRO A 167 -26.78 1.39 -8.36
C PRO A 167 -27.83 0.38 -8.87
N PRO A 168 -29.15 0.58 -8.64
CA PRO A 168 -30.19 -0.40 -8.99
C PRO A 168 -30.15 -0.88 -10.45
N HIS A 169 -29.90 0.03 -11.39
CA HIS A 169 -29.82 -0.31 -12.82
C HIS A 169 -28.61 -1.21 -13.16
N LEU A 170 -27.51 -1.15 -12.41
CA LEU A 170 -26.37 -2.05 -12.57
C LEU A 170 -26.62 -3.40 -11.89
N LEU A 171 -27.36 -3.41 -10.78
CA LEU A 171 -27.74 -4.66 -10.09
C LEU A 171 -28.63 -5.54 -10.95
N GLU A 172 -29.58 -4.96 -11.69
CA GLU A 172 -30.43 -5.70 -12.62
C GLU A 172 -29.62 -6.32 -13.77
N ALA A 173 -28.57 -5.63 -14.22
CA ALA A 173 -27.70 -6.08 -15.30
C ALA A 173 -26.56 -7.03 -14.85
N LEU A 174 -26.27 -7.11 -13.55
CA LEU A 174 -25.18 -7.93 -13.00
C LEU A 174 -25.53 -9.42 -13.06
N PRO A 175 -24.80 -10.24 -13.84
CA PRO A 175 -24.97 -11.68 -13.81
C PRO A 175 -24.31 -12.25 -12.55
N VAL A 176 -25.14 -12.71 -11.62
CA VAL A 176 -24.74 -13.38 -10.39
C VAL A 176 -25.00 -14.87 -10.53
N HIS A 177 -23.95 -15.67 -10.32
CA HIS A 177 -24.00 -17.12 -10.35
C HIS A 177 -23.73 -17.64 -8.94
N CYS A 178 -24.79 -18.00 -8.24
CA CYS A 178 -24.72 -18.50 -6.89
C CYS A 178 -25.74 -19.61 -6.67
N ASN A 179 -25.65 -20.24 -5.51
CA ASN A 179 -26.75 -21.07 -5.03
C ASN A 179 -27.93 -20.17 -4.64
N GLU A 180 -29.15 -20.68 -4.74
CA GLU A 180 -30.37 -19.90 -4.44
C GLU A 180 -31.25 -20.64 -3.43
N LEU A 181 -32.01 -19.91 -2.61
CA LEU A 181 -33.00 -20.51 -1.73
C LEU A 181 -34.34 -20.66 -2.47
N GLU A 182 -35.09 -21.71 -2.18
CA GLU A 182 -36.47 -21.80 -2.70
C GLU A 182 -37.39 -20.86 -1.91
N TRP A 183 -37.86 -19.80 -2.58
CA TRP A 183 -38.76 -18.80 -2.01
C TRP A 183 -40.22 -19.09 -2.37
N ARG A 184 -41.11 -19.03 -1.37
CA ARG A 184 -42.57 -19.01 -1.54
C ARG A 184 -43.15 -17.88 -0.70
N ASP A 185 -43.84 -16.95 -1.35
CA ASP A 185 -44.36 -15.73 -0.72
C ASP A 185 -43.31 -14.95 0.11
N GLY A 186 -42.06 -14.95 -0.35
CA GLY A 186 -40.93 -14.27 0.31
C GLY A 186 -40.34 -15.02 1.52
N VAL A 187 -40.75 -16.27 1.75
CA VAL A 187 -40.29 -17.13 2.85
C VAL A 187 -39.67 -18.42 2.32
N CYS A 188 -38.58 -18.88 2.95
CA CYS A 188 -37.94 -20.15 2.64
C CYS A 188 -38.66 -21.31 3.35
N GLU A 189 -39.68 -21.93 2.73
CA GLU A 189 -40.52 -22.96 3.37
C GLU A 189 -39.78 -24.27 3.67
N GLY A 190 -38.92 -24.72 2.75
CA GLY A 190 -38.25 -26.02 2.83
C GLY A 190 -36.84 -25.96 3.40
N GLY A 191 -36.22 -24.77 3.45
CA GLY A 191 -34.78 -24.64 3.70
C GLY A 191 -33.93 -25.19 2.55
N GLU A 192 -34.53 -25.52 1.40
CA GLU A 192 -33.84 -26.11 0.26
C GLU A 192 -33.01 -25.08 -0.50
N ILE A 193 -31.89 -25.56 -1.04
CA ILE A 193 -30.95 -24.76 -1.83
C ILE A 193 -31.00 -25.29 -3.27
N VAL A 194 -31.36 -24.42 -4.21
CA VAL A 194 -31.14 -24.62 -5.65
C VAL A 194 -29.65 -24.45 -5.92
N ARG A 195 -29.04 -25.56 -6.32
CA ARG A 195 -27.60 -25.73 -6.34
C ARG A 195 -27.05 -25.47 -7.75
N SER A 196 -26.42 -24.32 -7.93
CA SER A 196 -25.85 -23.90 -9.22
C SER A 196 -24.32 -23.86 -9.19
N VAL A 197 -23.72 -23.47 -8.05
CA VAL A 197 -22.26 -23.39 -7.87
C VAL A 197 -21.96 -23.83 -6.44
N GLN A 198 -21.74 -25.13 -6.23
CA GLN A 198 -21.63 -25.69 -4.87
C GLN A 198 -20.21 -25.90 -4.39
N ASP A 199 -19.27 -25.99 -5.33
CA ASP A 199 -17.93 -26.46 -5.08
C ASP A 199 -16.94 -25.89 -6.10
N PRO A 200 -15.63 -26.11 -5.90
CA PRO A 200 -14.59 -25.56 -6.75
C PRO A 200 -14.65 -26.06 -8.21
N VAL A 201 -15.17 -27.26 -8.44
CA VAL A 201 -15.30 -27.86 -9.77
C VAL A 201 -16.45 -27.20 -10.52
N ASP A 202 -17.62 -27.08 -9.90
CA ASP A 202 -18.78 -26.37 -10.46
C ASP A 202 -18.40 -24.93 -10.84
N LYS A 203 -17.63 -24.24 -9.96
CA LYS A 203 -17.13 -22.87 -10.20
C LYS A 203 -16.24 -22.79 -11.46
N ALA A 204 -15.31 -23.73 -11.61
CA ALA A 204 -14.42 -23.78 -12.76
C ALA A 204 -15.14 -24.15 -14.07
N GLU A 205 -16.11 -25.06 -14.02
CA GLU A 205 -16.93 -25.46 -15.17
C GLU A 205 -17.85 -24.32 -15.64
N LEU A 206 -18.45 -23.60 -14.69
CA LEU A 206 -19.24 -22.40 -14.97
C LEU A 206 -18.39 -21.38 -15.75
N MET A 207 -17.18 -21.07 -15.26
CA MET A 207 -16.28 -20.17 -15.97
C MET A 207 -15.97 -20.66 -17.38
N ALA A 208 -15.62 -21.94 -17.55
CA ALA A 208 -15.38 -22.51 -18.87
C ALA A 208 -16.61 -22.39 -19.81
N SER A 209 -17.83 -22.50 -19.26
CA SER A 209 -19.07 -22.32 -20.02
C SER A 209 -19.30 -20.86 -20.45
N LEU A 210 -19.01 -19.89 -19.58
CA LEU A 210 -19.14 -18.45 -19.88
C LEU A 210 -18.21 -18.05 -21.03
N VAL A 211 -16.98 -18.53 -20.98
CA VAL A 211 -15.96 -18.29 -22.01
C VAL A 211 -16.37 -18.87 -23.35
N ARG A 212 -16.96 -20.07 -23.36
CA ARG A 212 -17.46 -20.71 -24.58
C ARG A 212 -18.59 -19.89 -25.20
N ARG A 213 -19.55 -19.44 -24.38
CA ARG A 213 -20.64 -18.55 -24.83
C ARG A 213 -20.13 -17.23 -25.40
N ALA A 214 -19.14 -16.62 -24.74
CA ALA A 214 -18.52 -15.38 -25.23
C ALA A 214 -17.84 -15.60 -26.60
N LYS A 215 -17.09 -16.71 -26.76
CA LYS A 215 -16.46 -17.09 -28.04
C LYS A 215 -17.48 -17.35 -29.16
N GLU A 216 -18.61 -17.97 -28.84
CA GLU A 216 -19.70 -18.23 -29.79
C GLU A 216 -20.39 -16.93 -30.22
N ARG A 217 -20.63 -16.00 -29.28
CA ARG A 217 -21.29 -14.72 -29.55
C ARG A 217 -20.40 -13.74 -30.32
N ASP A 218 -19.12 -13.70 -29.98
CA ASP A 218 -18.14 -12.76 -30.55
C ASP A 218 -17.16 -13.50 -31.50
N SER A 219 -17.71 -14.29 -32.42
CA SER A 219 -16.95 -15.11 -33.37
C SER A 219 -15.94 -14.25 -34.16
N GLY A 220 -14.64 -14.48 -33.96
CA GLY A 220 -13.55 -13.76 -34.63
C GLY A 220 -12.75 -12.81 -33.74
N ARG A 221 -13.20 -12.53 -32.51
CA ARG A 221 -12.42 -11.77 -31.50
C ARG A 221 -11.60 -12.69 -30.60
N LEU A 222 -10.49 -12.16 -30.08
CA LEU A 222 -9.70 -12.84 -29.05
C LEU A 222 -10.51 -12.82 -27.74
N CYS A 223 -10.74 -13.97 -27.12
CA CYS A 223 -11.39 -14.04 -25.81
C CYS A 223 -10.33 -14.31 -24.74
N LYS A 224 -10.23 -13.44 -23.74
CA LYS A 224 -9.38 -13.60 -22.56
C LYS A 224 -10.21 -13.71 -21.29
N THR A 225 -9.71 -14.46 -20.34
CA THR A 225 -10.46 -14.88 -19.15
C THR A 225 -9.67 -14.54 -17.91
N VAL A 226 -10.32 -13.85 -16.97
CA VAL A 226 -9.71 -13.46 -15.69
C VAL A 226 -10.60 -13.97 -14.58
N PHE A 227 -10.01 -14.63 -13.59
CA PHE A 227 -10.71 -15.03 -12.38
C PHE A 227 -10.02 -14.43 -11.16
N VAL A 228 -10.79 -13.74 -10.32
CA VAL A 228 -10.33 -13.09 -9.10
C VAL A 228 -10.93 -13.82 -7.90
N GLY A 229 -10.09 -14.33 -7.01
CA GLY A 229 -10.50 -15.09 -5.82
C GLY A 229 -9.52 -14.92 -4.65
N ASP A 230 -9.89 -15.42 -3.47
CA ASP A 230 -9.07 -15.35 -2.25
C ASP A 230 -9.01 -16.68 -1.46
N SER A 231 -9.70 -17.73 -1.93
CA SER A 231 -9.80 -19.01 -1.23
C SER A 231 -9.22 -20.19 -2.02
N VAL A 232 -9.02 -21.31 -1.32
CA VAL A 232 -8.66 -22.59 -1.95
C VAL A 232 -9.75 -23.12 -2.89
N GLY A 233 -11.01 -22.69 -2.68
CA GLY A 233 -12.13 -23.05 -3.53
C GLY A 233 -12.12 -22.33 -4.88
N ASP A 234 -11.30 -21.30 -5.04
CA ASP A 234 -11.14 -20.54 -6.28
C ASP A 234 -9.99 -21.05 -7.14
N LEU A 235 -9.10 -21.87 -6.56
CA LEU A 235 -7.81 -22.20 -7.15
C LEU A 235 -7.96 -22.87 -8.52
N LEU A 236 -8.93 -23.77 -8.69
CA LEU A 236 -9.16 -24.42 -9.97
C LEU A 236 -9.64 -23.45 -11.05
N ALA A 237 -10.51 -22.48 -10.70
CA ALA A 237 -10.95 -21.46 -11.64
C ALA A 237 -9.82 -20.49 -12.01
N MET A 238 -9.00 -20.09 -11.03
CA MET A 238 -7.80 -19.27 -11.26
C MET A 238 -6.81 -19.98 -12.20
N VAL A 239 -6.50 -21.25 -11.94
CA VAL A 239 -5.52 -22.08 -12.69
C VAL A 239 -6.06 -22.56 -14.05
N ARG A 240 -7.35 -22.36 -14.35
CA ARG A 240 -7.92 -22.60 -15.69
C ARG A 240 -8.20 -21.34 -16.53
N SER A 241 -8.18 -20.16 -15.93
CA SER A 241 -8.36 -18.88 -16.65
C SER A 241 -7.14 -18.52 -17.52
N ASP A 242 -7.10 -17.37 -18.19
CA ASP A 242 -5.86 -16.86 -18.82
C ASP A 242 -5.05 -16.06 -17.80
N VAL A 243 -5.73 -15.42 -16.85
CA VAL A 243 -5.13 -14.75 -15.70
C VAL A 243 -5.91 -15.14 -14.44
N GLY A 244 -5.26 -15.85 -13.51
CA GLY A 244 -5.83 -16.14 -12.19
C GLY A 244 -5.25 -15.16 -11.19
N ILE A 245 -6.10 -14.40 -10.49
CA ILE A 245 -5.70 -13.37 -9.54
C ILE A 245 -6.11 -13.80 -8.13
N LEU A 246 -5.10 -13.96 -7.28
CA LEU A 246 -5.25 -14.16 -5.85
C LEU A 246 -5.25 -12.81 -5.13
N MET A 247 -6.36 -12.45 -4.51
CA MET A 247 -6.52 -11.21 -3.74
C MET A 247 -5.99 -11.36 -2.30
N GLY A 248 -5.14 -10.42 -1.87
CA GLY A 248 -4.62 -10.32 -0.51
C GLY A 248 -3.09 -10.19 -0.43
N SER A 249 -2.59 -9.60 0.67
CA SER A 249 -1.17 -9.30 0.88
C SER A 249 -0.30 -10.52 1.17
N SER A 250 -0.87 -11.63 1.62
CA SER A 250 -0.18 -12.91 1.79
C SER A 250 -1.09 -14.08 1.48
N PRO A 251 -0.66 -15.10 0.71
CA PRO A 251 -1.39 -16.35 0.64
C PRO A 251 -1.48 -16.87 2.08
N GLY A 252 -2.69 -16.99 2.62
CA GLY A 252 -2.88 -17.60 3.94
C GLY A 252 -2.09 -18.92 4.03
N LYS A 253 -1.60 -19.27 5.23
CA LYS A 253 -0.73 -20.45 5.45
C LYS A 253 -1.26 -21.71 4.72
N VAL A 254 -2.59 -21.83 4.65
CA VAL A 254 -3.34 -22.89 3.96
C VAL A 254 -3.23 -22.82 2.43
N ILE A 255 -3.69 -21.73 1.78
CA ILE A 255 -3.69 -21.64 0.31
C ILE A 255 -2.27 -21.68 -0.26
N GLY A 256 -1.30 -21.07 0.43
CA GLY A 256 0.11 -21.16 0.05
C GLY A 256 0.66 -22.59 0.13
N ALA A 257 0.23 -23.38 1.12
CA ALA A 257 0.61 -24.79 1.23
C ALA A 257 -0.03 -25.65 0.13
N VAL A 258 -1.29 -25.40 -0.21
CA VAL A 258 -1.98 -26.06 -1.34
C VAL A 258 -1.28 -25.77 -2.65
N CYS A 259 -1.00 -24.50 -2.95
CA CYS A 259 -0.32 -24.11 -4.18
C CYS A 259 1.04 -24.81 -4.31
N ARG A 260 1.86 -24.79 -3.26
CA ARG A 260 3.15 -25.48 -3.26
C ARG A 260 3.03 -26.99 -3.45
N GLY A 261 2.08 -27.62 -2.75
CA GLY A 261 1.84 -29.06 -2.88
C GLY A 261 1.44 -29.42 -4.31
N CYS A 262 0.49 -28.69 -4.88
CA CYS A 262 -0.05 -28.91 -6.22
C CYS A 262 0.84 -28.41 -7.37
N GLY A 263 2.04 -27.89 -7.09
CA GLY A 263 2.97 -27.38 -8.11
C GLY A 263 2.60 -26.02 -8.71
N VAL A 264 1.65 -25.28 -8.13
CA VAL A 264 1.23 -23.95 -8.58
C VAL A 264 2.15 -22.88 -8.03
N LYS A 265 2.70 -22.06 -8.92
CA LYS A 265 3.52 -20.91 -8.56
C LYS A 265 2.63 -19.70 -8.29
N VAL A 266 2.88 -19.01 -7.18
CA VAL A 266 2.24 -17.73 -6.84
C VAL A 266 3.27 -16.63 -7.10
N VAL A 267 2.91 -15.63 -7.91
CA VAL A 267 3.80 -14.52 -8.29
C VAL A 267 3.13 -13.19 -7.97
N ASP A 268 3.84 -12.30 -7.31
CA ASP A 268 3.35 -10.93 -7.07
C ASP A 268 3.23 -10.14 -8.35
N VAL A 269 2.14 -9.39 -8.46
CA VAL A 269 1.98 -8.44 -9.55
C VAL A 269 2.81 -7.20 -9.25
N GLU A 270 3.78 -6.93 -10.12
CA GLU A 270 4.60 -5.73 -10.05
C GLU A 270 3.82 -4.52 -10.61
N PRO A 271 4.03 -3.30 -10.09
CA PRO A 271 3.29 -2.15 -10.58
C PRO A 271 3.58 -1.88 -12.06
N GLY A 272 2.53 -1.58 -12.83
CA GLY A 272 2.61 -1.37 -14.29
C GLY A 272 2.51 -2.65 -15.13
N GLN A 273 2.33 -3.82 -14.53
CA GLN A 273 1.99 -5.04 -15.26
C GLN A 273 0.53 -5.00 -15.76
N SER A 274 0.32 -5.37 -17.02
CA SER A 274 -0.99 -5.47 -17.67
C SER A 274 -1.47 -6.93 -17.76
N LEU A 275 -2.77 -7.16 -17.94
CA LEU A 275 -3.32 -8.51 -18.09
C LEU A 275 -2.70 -9.26 -19.28
N SER A 276 -2.38 -8.53 -20.35
CA SER A 276 -1.67 -9.10 -21.50
C SER A 276 -0.27 -9.61 -21.15
N CYS A 277 0.48 -8.92 -20.28
CA CYS A 277 1.76 -9.38 -19.77
C CYS A 277 1.61 -10.64 -18.90
N LEU A 278 0.68 -10.60 -17.94
CA LEU A 278 0.42 -11.71 -17.02
C LEU A 278 0.00 -12.98 -17.76
N SER A 279 -0.88 -12.84 -18.76
CA SER A 279 -1.32 -13.94 -19.62
C SER A 279 -0.16 -14.63 -20.35
N ARG A 280 0.85 -13.89 -20.85
CA ARG A 280 2.03 -14.49 -21.49
C ARG A 280 2.95 -15.22 -20.51
N LEU A 281 3.12 -14.66 -19.31
CA LEU A 281 3.92 -15.31 -18.27
C LEU A 281 3.34 -16.66 -17.89
N ARG A 282 2.01 -16.76 -17.83
CA ARG A 282 1.32 -18.01 -17.55
C ARG A 282 1.53 -19.07 -18.63
N GLU A 283 1.45 -18.70 -19.91
CA GLU A 283 1.67 -19.62 -21.03
C GLU A 283 3.07 -20.28 -20.97
N ALA A 284 4.04 -19.61 -20.33
CA ALA A 284 5.39 -20.11 -20.15
C ALA A 284 5.59 -21.03 -18.92
N GLU A 285 4.56 -21.27 -18.09
CA GLU A 285 4.67 -21.97 -16.80
C GLU A 285 3.82 -23.27 -16.77
N PRO A 286 4.43 -24.46 -17.04
CA PRO A 286 3.71 -25.73 -17.17
C PRO A 286 3.02 -26.26 -15.90
N GLY A 287 3.43 -25.78 -14.71
CA GLY A 287 2.89 -26.21 -13.40
C GLY A 287 1.66 -25.45 -12.92
N GLY A 288 1.22 -24.44 -13.67
CA GLY A 288 0.15 -23.53 -13.25
C GLY A 288 0.70 -22.30 -12.50
N LEU A 289 0.11 -21.14 -12.80
CA LEU A 289 0.55 -19.84 -12.31
C LEU A 289 -0.66 -19.02 -11.85
N VAL A 290 -0.57 -18.44 -10.66
CA VAL A 290 -1.52 -17.46 -10.14
C VAL A 290 -0.80 -16.18 -9.71
N PHE A 291 -1.44 -15.04 -9.93
CA PHE A 291 -0.89 -13.72 -9.70
C PHE A 291 -1.48 -13.12 -8.42
N ARG A 292 -0.64 -12.68 -7.50
CA ARG A 292 -1.08 -12.09 -6.23
C ARG A 292 -1.16 -10.58 -6.35
N VAL A 293 -2.27 -10.02 -5.86
CA VAL A 293 -2.53 -8.59 -5.80
C VAL A 293 -2.90 -8.22 -4.36
N GLY A 294 -2.22 -7.24 -3.78
CA GLY A 294 -2.38 -6.86 -2.37
C GLY A 294 -3.68 -6.10 -2.09
N SER A 295 -4.22 -5.40 -3.09
CA SER A 295 -5.38 -4.53 -2.92
C SER A 295 -6.25 -4.40 -4.19
N TRP A 296 -7.52 -4.02 -4.00
CA TRP A 296 -8.40 -3.70 -5.12
C TRP A 296 -7.95 -2.47 -5.91
N ALA A 297 -7.14 -1.59 -5.30
CA ALA A 297 -6.53 -0.45 -5.97
C ALA A 297 -5.43 -0.90 -6.95
N GLU A 298 -4.58 -1.85 -6.55
CA GLU A 298 -3.63 -2.48 -7.47
C GLU A 298 -4.35 -3.23 -8.59
N LEU A 299 -5.41 -3.98 -8.28
CA LEU A 299 -6.21 -4.66 -9.29
C LEU A 299 -6.82 -3.67 -10.30
N ARG A 300 -7.36 -2.56 -9.80
CA ARG A 300 -7.84 -1.46 -10.63
C ARG A 300 -6.73 -0.93 -11.54
N ALA A 301 -5.51 -0.71 -11.03
CA ALA A 301 -4.40 -0.22 -11.84
C ALA A 301 -4.07 -1.18 -13.01
N ILE A 302 -4.09 -2.48 -12.77
CA ILE A 302 -3.91 -3.50 -13.83
C ILE A 302 -5.02 -3.37 -14.89
N PHE A 303 -6.26 -3.15 -14.43
CA PHE A 303 -7.43 -3.03 -15.30
C PHE A 303 -7.45 -1.70 -16.06
N GLU A 304 -6.98 -0.61 -15.47
CA GLU A 304 -6.75 0.68 -16.13
C GLU A 304 -5.68 0.56 -17.22
N GLU A 305 -4.60 -0.18 -16.96
CA GLU A 305 -3.51 -0.40 -17.92
C GLU A 305 -3.97 -1.24 -19.13
N GLU A 306 -4.87 -2.18 -18.90
CA GLU A 306 -5.53 -2.96 -19.97
C GLU A 306 -6.74 -2.22 -20.57
N GLY A 307 -7.02 -1.00 -20.11
CA GLY A 307 -8.12 -0.17 -20.58
C GLY A 307 -9.50 -0.78 -20.31
N LEU A 308 -9.65 -1.62 -19.29
CA LEU A 308 -10.91 -2.24 -18.87
C LEU A 308 -11.81 -1.30 -18.08
N VAL A 309 -11.23 -0.29 -17.45
CA VAL A 309 -11.91 0.81 -16.75
C VAL A 309 -11.24 2.12 -17.11
N GLU A 310 -11.94 3.24 -16.92
CA GLU A 310 -11.32 4.55 -17.15
C GLU A 310 -10.19 4.81 -16.16
N ARG A 311 -9.11 5.41 -16.65
CA ARG A 311 -8.10 6.01 -15.79
C ARG A 311 -8.73 7.21 -15.09
N HIS A 312 -9.10 7.04 -13.83
CA HIS A 312 -9.43 8.18 -12.99
C HIS A 312 -8.13 8.82 -12.50
N PRO A 313 -8.03 10.16 -12.45
CA PRO A 313 -6.99 10.77 -11.63
C PRO A 313 -7.17 10.21 -10.22
N ARG A 314 -6.15 9.56 -9.66
CA ARG A 314 -6.25 9.04 -8.30
C ARG A 314 -6.56 10.22 -7.40
N ASN A 315 -7.72 10.21 -6.75
CA ASN A 315 -7.94 11.12 -5.64
C ASN A 315 -6.81 10.86 -4.64
N PRO A 316 -6.19 11.93 -4.11
CA PRO A 316 -5.14 11.75 -3.10
C PRO A 316 -5.73 10.96 -1.93
N ALA A 317 -4.94 10.06 -1.36
CA ALA A 317 -5.32 9.39 -0.12
C ALA A 317 -5.65 10.44 0.95
N THR A 318 -6.59 10.12 1.84
CA THR A 318 -7.17 11.08 2.77
C THR A 318 -6.88 10.71 4.22
N VAL A 319 -6.47 11.69 5.03
CA VAL A 319 -6.25 11.49 6.47
C VAL A 319 -7.04 12.50 7.27
N LEU A 320 -7.88 12.03 8.20
CA LEU A 320 -8.57 12.87 9.17
C LEU A 320 -7.72 13.02 10.44
N CYS A 321 -7.23 14.24 10.69
CA CYS A 321 -6.43 14.60 11.85
C CYS A 321 -7.32 15.18 12.96
N ILE A 322 -7.56 14.40 14.01
CA ILE A 322 -8.37 14.79 15.17
C ILE A 322 -7.44 15.21 16.32
N SER A 323 -7.20 16.52 16.46
CA SER A 323 -6.14 17.01 17.35
C SER A 323 -6.34 18.48 17.75
N GLY A 324 -5.63 18.93 18.77
CA GLY A 324 -5.57 20.34 19.15
C GLY A 324 -4.80 21.18 18.15
N SER A 325 -5.13 22.47 18.07
CA SER A 325 -4.45 23.46 17.24
C SER A 325 -3.30 24.13 18.02
N ASP A 326 -2.07 23.97 17.54
CA ASP A 326 -0.89 24.71 18.01
C ASP A 326 -0.74 26.02 17.24
N SER A 327 -0.95 27.15 17.92
CA SER A 327 -0.79 28.49 17.32
C SER A 327 0.62 28.78 16.79
N GLY A 328 1.66 28.09 17.32
CA GLY A 328 3.04 28.19 16.84
C GLY A 328 3.31 27.39 15.56
N GLY A 329 2.39 26.51 15.20
CA GLY A 329 2.45 25.69 13.98
C GLY A 329 3.52 24.60 13.98
N GLY A 330 4.11 24.26 15.14
CA GLY A 330 5.16 23.25 15.26
C GLY A 330 4.66 21.86 15.63
N ALA A 331 3.51 21.77 16.30
CA ALA A 331 2.85 20.54 16.72
C ALA A 331 1.36 20.56 16.36
N GLY A 332 0.58 19.67 16.99
CA GLY A 332 -0.87 19.62 16.86
C GLY A 332 -1.33 19.43 15.42
N ASN A 333 -2.52 19.92 15.12
CA ASN A 333 -3.14 19.79 13.80
C ASN A 333 -2.28 20.42 12.68
N GLN A 334 -1.55 21.49 12.97
CA GLN A 334 -0.65 22.13 12.02
C GLN A 334 0.49 21.21 11.60
N ALA A 335 1.14 20.50 12.53
CA ALA A 335 2.14 19.50 12.19
C ALA A 335 1.52 18.32 11.44
N ASP A 336 0.30 17.93 11.82
CA ASP A 336 -0.42 16.83 11.17
C ASP A 336 -0.70 17.14 9.69
N LEU A 337 -1.28 18.31 9.39
CA LEU A 337 -1.59 18.73 8.02
C LEU A 337 -0.34 19.00 7.17
N LYS A 338 0.72 19.55 7.77
CA LYS A 338 2.01 19.71 7.10
C LYS A 338 2.62 18.36 6.72
N THR A 339 2.52 17.37 7.60
CA THR A 339 2.98 16.00 7.33
C THR A 339 2.17 15.37 6.21
N CYS A 340 0.83 15.47 6.23
CA CYS A 340 -0.02 14.99 5.15
C CYS A 340 0.38 15.59 3.80
N SER A 341 0.60 16.91 3.78
CA SER A 341 1.05 17.60 2.57
C SER A 341 2.39 17.05 2.07
N SER A 342 3.37 16.78 2.97
CA SER A 342 4.67 16.21 2.60
C SER A 342 4.58 14.81 2.00
N TYR A 343 3.51 14.06 2.33
CA TYR A 343 3.25 12.72 1.80
C TYR A 343 2.39 12.74 0.53
N GLY A 344 1.96 13.91 0.03
CA GLY A 344 1.00 14.00 -1.08
C GLY A 344 -0.40 13.51 -0.70
N VAL A 345 -0.70 13.49 0.60
CA VAL A 345 -1.96 13.03 1.19
C VAL A 345 -2.83 14.25 1.50
N PHE A 346 -4.12 14.17 1.21
CA PHE A 346 -5.07 15.21 1.54
C PHE A 346 -5.42 15.14 3.03
N GLY A 347 -4.86 16.06 3.80
CA GLY A 347 -5.12 16.18 5.23
C GLY A 347 -6.39 16.98 5.52
N MET A 348 -7.25 16.44 6.39
CA MET A 348 -8.45 17.08 6.92
C MET A 348 -8.34 17.18 8.44
N SER A 349 -9.19 17.98 9.08
CA SER A 349 -9.10 18.19 10.52
C SER A 349 -10.44 18.21 11.25
N ALA A 350 -10.43 17.71 12.48
CA ALA A 350 -11.42 18.00 13.51
C ALA A 350 -10.68 18.52 14.75
N ILE A 351 -10.94 19.77 15.12
CA ILE A 351 -10.17 20.46 16.15
C ILE A 351 -10.79 20.19 17.53
N THR A 352 -9.98 19.68 18.45
CA THR A 352 -10.42 19.32 19.81
C THR A 352 -10.17 20.41 20.86
N ALA A 353 -9.18 21.26 20.60
CA ALA A 353 -8.85 22.40 21.45
C ALA A 353 -8.01 23.43 20.68
N LEU A 354 -8.07 24.68 21.11
CA LEU A 354 -7.21 25.76 20.65
C LEU A 354 -6.19 26.07 21.75
N THR A 355 -4.90 26.09 21.42
CA THR A 355 -3.86 26.52 22.36
C THR A 355 -3.30 27.88 21.95
N ALA A 356 -3.23 28.82 22.91
CA ALA A 356 -2.40 30.01 22.76
C ALA A 356 -0.95 29.62 23.09
N GLN A 357 -0.30 29.01 22.12
CA GLN A 357 1.00 28.36 22.25
C GLN A 357 2.03 28.99 21.30
N ASN A 358 3.28 28.99 21.74
CA ASN A 358 4.43 29.35 20.90
C ASN A 358 5.66 28.55 21.38
N THR A 359 6.84 28.84 20.84
CA THR A 359 8.08 28.12 21.17
C THR A 359 8.47 28.20 22.66
N ARG A 360 7.87 29.11 23.45
CA ARG A 360 8.13 29.27 24.90
C ARG A 360 7.22 28.41 25.79
N GLY A 361 6.20 27.77 25.23
CA GLY A 361 5.22 26.97 25.98
C GLY A 361 3.77 27.37 25.71
N VAL A 362 2.85 26.85 26.52
CA VAL A 362 1.41 27.06 26.40
C VAL A 362 0.94 28.12 27.41
N SER A 363 0.32 29.20 26.93
CA SER A 363 -0.19 30.27 27.81
C SER A 363 -1.65 30.08 28.22
N SER A 364 -2.47 29.47 27.35
CA SER A 364 -3.85 29.10 27.64
C SER A 364 -4.34 28.02 26.68
N ILE A 365 -5.35 27.28 27.13
CA ILE A 365 -6.01 26.21 26.37
C ILE A 365 -7.51 26.46 26.43
N SER A 366 -8.17 26.47 25.27
CA SER A 366 -9.62 26.52 25.12
C SER A 366 -10.08 25.22 24.47
N GLY A 367 -10.76 24.35 25.24
CA GLY A 367 -11.33 23.11 24.72
C GLY A 367 -12.53 23.38 23.83
N VAL A 368 -12.69 22.58 22.77
CA VAL A 368 -13.88 22.58 21.93
C VAL A 368 -14.93 21.67 22.55
N ASP A 369 -16.20 22.02 22.42
CA ASP A 369 -17.31 21.17 22.87
C ASP A 369 -17.26 19.80 22.18
N ALA A 370 -17.43 18.71 22.95
CA ALA A 370 -17.32 17.35 22.44
C ALA A 370 -18.38 17.05 21.35
N GLY A 371 -19.60 17.57 21.49
CA GLY A 371 -20.64 17.45 20.47
C GLY A 371 -20.22 18.10 19.16
N PHE A 372 -19.65 19.31 19.24
CA PHE A 372 -19.13 20.02 18.07
C PHE A 372 -17.91 19.33 17.43
N VAL A 373 -17.06 18.64 18.21
CA VAL A 373 -16.01 17.75 17.64
C VAL A 373 -16.66 16.62 16.84
N GLY A 374 -17.73 16.03 17.36
CA GLY A 374 -18.51 15.01 16.65
C GLY A 374 -19.11 15.53 15.34
N GLU A 375 -19.66 16.74 15.34
CA GLU A 375 -20.22 17.39 14.14
C GLU A 375 -19.14 17.67 13.08
N GLN A 376 -17.94 18.08 13.47
CA GLN A 376 -16.80 18.24 12.55
C GLN A 376 -16.43 16.91 11.88
N ILE A 377 -16.38 15.82 12.66
CA ILE A 377 -16.07 14.48 12.13
C ILE A 377 -17.16 14.05 11.14
N ASP A 378 -18.44 14.21 11.51
CA ASP A 378 -19.57 13.87 10.63
C ASP A 378 -19.54 14.66 9.32
N ALA A 379 -19.24 15.97 9.38
CA ALA A 379 -19.20 16.83 8.21
C ALA A 379 -18.10 16.42 7.23
N VAL A 380 -16.91 16.08 7.73
CA VAL A 380 -15.78 15.66 6.88
C VAL A 380 -16.01 14.26 6.33
N VAL A 381 -16.35 13.30 7.20
CA VAL A 381 -16.45 11.89 6.81
C VAL A 381 -17.69 11.64 5.94
N GLY A 382 -18.78 12.37 6.18
CA GLY A 382 -20.02 12.23 5.41
C GLY A 382 -19.94 12.71 3.96
N ASP A 383 -18.97 13.58 3.65
CA ASP A 383 -18.75 14.13 2.29
C ASP A 383 -17.49 13.55 1.63
N ILE A 384 -16.34 13.67 2.30
CA ILE A 384 -15.02 13.35 1.74
C ILE A 384 -14.60 11.91 2.07
N GLY A 385 -14.98 11.41 3.26
CA GLY A 385 -14.47 10.16 3.82
C GLY A 385 -13.13 10.31 4.53
N ALA A 386 -12.51 9.19 4.91
CA ALA A 386 -11.14 9.15 5.46
C ALA A 386 -10.53 7.75 5.29
N ASP A 387 -9.39 7.65 4.59
CA ASP A 387 -8.65 6.39 4.41
C ASP A 387 -7.85 6.00 5.66
N ALA A 388 -7.45 7.00 6.46
CA ALA A 388 -6.92 6.81 7.80
C ALA A 388 -7.32 7.95 8.75
N VAL A 389 -7.24 7.67 10.05
CA VAL A 389 -7.50 8.64 11.11
C VAL A 389 -6.27 8.76 11.97
N LYS A 390 -5.86 9.98 12.30
CA LYS A 390 -4.84 10.24 13.31
C LYS A 390 -5.46 11.02 14.46
N THR A 391 -5.37 10.50 15.68
CA THR A 391 -5.72 11.28 16.88
C THR A 391 -4.47 11.85 17.53
N GLY A 392 -4.55 13.09 18.02
CA GLY A 392 -3.54 13.73 18.86
C GLY A 392 -4.11 14.08 20.23
N MET A 393 -3.89 15.31 20.68
CA MET A 393 -4.44 15.77 21.96
C MET A 393 -5.98 15.80 21.92
N LEU A 394 -6.64 15.00 22.76
CA LEU A 394 -8.11 14.95 22.89
C LEU A 394 -8.65 15.73 24.12
N ALA A 395 -7.78 16.17 25.02
CA ALA A 395 -8.03 17.07 26.17
C ALA A 395 -8.98 16.58 27.29
N THR A 396 -10.06 15.86 26.99
CA THR A 396 -11.13 15.47 27.94
C THR A 396 -11.66 14.06 27.68
N GLU A 397 -12.24 13.41 28.69
CA GLU A 397 -12.84 12.07 28.56
C GLU A 397 -13.99 12.09 27.55
N GLU A 398 -14.82 13.13 27.57
CA GLU A 398 -15.97 13.30 26.69
C GLU A 398 -15.57 13.36 25.21
N ILE A 399 -14.46 14.03 24.87
CA ILE A 399 -13.94 14.05 23.50
C ILE A 399 -13.43 12.66 23.09
N VAL A 400 -12.75 11.93 23.98
CA VAL A 400 -12.31 10.54 23.69
C VAL A 400 -13.51 9.65 23.37
N GLU A 401 -14.57 9.75 24.18
CA GLU A 401 -15.81 8.99 23.98
C GLU A 401 -16.51 9.34 22.67
N VAL A 402 -16.63 10.64 22.34
CA VAL A 402 -17.22 11.06 21.06
C VAL A 402 -16.39 10.58 19.89
N VAL A 403 -15.06 10.72 19.93
CA VAL A 403 -14.18 10.25 18.84
C VAL A 403 -14.32 8.74 18.66
N ALA A 404 -14.28 7.94 19.73
CA ALA A 404 -14.48 6.50 19.65
C ALA A 404 -15.86 6.13 19.08
N SER A 405 -16.91 6.84 19.50
CA SER A 405 -18.27 6.68 18.97
C SER A 405 -18.33 6.96 17.46
N LYS A 406 -17.72 8.05 16.99
CA LYS A 406 -17.69 8.41 15.56
C LYS A 406 -16.85 7.46 14.72
N VAL A 407 -15.70 6.99 15.23
CA VAL A 407 -14.88 5.96 14.59
C VAL A 407 -15.71 4.69 14.35
N ARG A 408 -16.50 4.25 15.35
CA ARG A 408 -17.40 3.09 15.20
C ARG A 408 -18.53 3.37 14.21
N ALA A 409 -19.22 4.50 14.37
CA ALA A 409 -20.40 4.84 13.56
C ALA A 409 -20.08 4.95 12.06
N HIS A 410 -18.92 5.52 11.73
CA HIS A 410 -18.46 5.66 10.35
C HIS A 410 -17.58 4.51 9.88
N THR A 411 -17.37 3.48 10.71
CA THR A 411 -16.53 2.31 10.39
C THR A 411 -15.12 2.72 9.91
N LEU A 412 -14.54 3.75 10.54
CA LEU A 412 -13.25 4.30 10.14
C LEU A 412 -12.13 3.27 10.39
N ARG A 413 -11.23 3.15 9.41
CA ARG A 413 -10.12 2.20 9.42
C ARG A 413 -8.79 2.94 9.62
N ASN A 414 -7.71 2.18 9.81
CA ASN A 414 -6.36 2.73 9.94
C ASN A 414 -6.25 3.83 11.00
N VAL A 415 -6.82 3.58 12.18
CA VAL A 415 -6.84 4.53 13.28
C VAL A 415 -5.49 4.52 14.01
N VAL A 416 -4.72 5.59 13.83
CA VAL A 416 -3.47 5.87 14.53
C VAL A 416 -3.77 6.74 15.75
N VAL A 417 -3.49 6.22 16.94
CA VAL A 417 -3.77 6.92 18.19
C VAL A 417 -2.45 7.38 18.82
N ASP A 418 -2.20 8.69 18.81
CA ASP A 418 -1.12 9.32 19.58
C ASP A 418 -1.70 9.78 20.93
N PRO A 419 -1.47 9.04 22.04
CA PRO A 419 -2.15 9.29 23.32
C PRO A 419 -1.49 10.46 24.05
N VAL A 420 -1.60 11.67 23.50
CA VAL A 420 -0.96 12.88 24.05
C VAL A 420 -1.58 13.25 25.39
N LEU A 421 -0.80 13.12 26.46
CA LEU A 421 -1.20 13.47 27.84
C LEU A 421 -0.58 14.79 28.32
N VAL A 422 0.63 15.11 27.83
CA VAL A 422 1.46 16.24 28.27
C VAL A 422 2.08 16.92 27.04
N ALA A 423 2.24 18.23 27.07
CA ALA A 423 2.89 18.98 26.01
C ALA A 423 4.39 18.67 25.97
N THR A 424 5.04 18.87 24.81
CA THR A 424 6.51 18.75 24.71
C THR A 424 7.23 19.77 25.61
N SER A 425 6.57 20.90 25.93
CA SER A 425 7.01 21.88 26.94
C SER A 425 6.81 21.46 28.40
N GLY A 426 6.13 20.33 28.66
CA GLY A 426 5.87 19.79 30.01
C GLY A 426 4.51 20.16 30.62
N ASP A 427 3.69 20.95 29.94
CA ASP A 427 2.37 21.38 30.44
C ASP A 427 1.33 20.24 30.36
N ALA A 428 0.53 20.05 31.41
CA ALA A 428 -0.53 19.04 31.40
C ALA A 428 -1.61 19.38 30.36
N LEU A 429 -1.88 18.46 29.44
CA LEU A 429 -2.82 18.66 28.33
C LEU A 429 -4.12 17.86 28.49
N ALA A 430 -4.11 16.83 29.32
CA ALA A 430 -5.27 16.00 29.63
C ALA A 430 -5.83 16.29 31.04
N ARG A 431 -7.16 16.29 31.17
CA ARG A 431 -7.86 16.35 32.46
C ARG A 431 -8.33 14.96 32.90
N GLY A 432 -8.66 14.80 34.18
CA GLY A 432 -8.98 13.50 34.79
C GLY A 432 -9.97 12.67 33.97
N GLY A 433 -9.76 11.34 33.93
CA GLY A 433 -10.59 10.39 33.18
C GLY A 433 -10.05 10.02 31.79
N VAL A 434 -9.26 10.89 31.15
CA VAL A 434 -8.76 10.69 29.76
C VAL A 434 -7.98 9.38 29.58
N VAL A 435 -7.09 9.02 30.51
CA VAL A 435 -6.32 7.75 30.44
C VAL A 435 -7.28 6.56 30.44
N SER A 436 -8.24 6.54 31.35
CA SER A 436 -9.22 5.46 31.44
C SER A 436 -10.10 5.39 30.20
N ALA A 437 -10.49 6.55 29.63
CA ALA A 437 -11.27 6.63 28.40
C ALA A 437 -10.48 6.10 27.18
N TYR A 438 -9.19 6.43 27.05
CA TYR A 438 -8.34 5.89 25.98
C TYR A 438 -8.31 4.36 26.03
N LEU A 439 -8.01 3.79 27.20
CA LEU A 439 -7.86 2.34 27.39
C LEU A 439 -9.18 1.59 27.14
N ARG A 440 -10.32 2.16 27.58
CA ARG A 440 -11.64 1.53 27.47
C ARG A 440 -12.25 1.67 26.07
N GLU A 441 -12.20 2.86 25.49
CA GLU A 441 -13.03 3.21 24.34
C GLU A 441 -12.27 3.23 23.03
N LEU A 442 -11.07 3.84 23.01
CA LEU A 442 -10.37 4.16 21.77
C LEU A 442 -9.28 3.14 21.41
N PHE A 443 -8.55 2.61 22.39
CA PHE A 443 -7.52 1.59 22.18
C PHE A 443 -8.05 0.33 21.49
N PRO A 444 -9.24 -0.21 21.84
CA PRO A 444 -9.84 -1.34 21.11
C PRO A 444 -10.14 -1.08 19.63
N LEU A 445 -10.17 0.19 19.21
CA LEU A 445 -10.42 0.60 17.82
C LEU A 445 -9.12 0.92 17.07
N ALA A 446 -8.00 1.02 17.78
CA ALA A 446 -6.75 1.49 17.22
C ALA A 446 -6.07 0.42 16.35
N THR A 447 -5.63 0.85 15.18
CA THR A 447 -4.73 0.05 14.34
C THR A 447 -3.32 0.09 14.90
N VAL A 448 -2.87 1.27 15.35
CA VAL A 448 -1.62 1.43 16.07
C VAL A 448 -1.75 2.52 17.12
N VAL A 449 -1.27 2.27 18.33
CA VAL A 449 -1.08 3.30 19.36
C VAL A 449 0.39 3.68 19.45
N THR A 450 0.70 4.97 19.61
CA THR A 450 2.07 5.48 19.52
C THR A 450 2.54 6.23 20.78
N PRO A 451 2.46 5.67 22.01
CA PRO A 451 2.91 6.37 23.22
C PRO A 451 4.43 6.60 23.24
N ASN A 452 4.88 7.73 23.80
CA ASN A 452 6.26 7.87 24.27
C ASN A 452 6.43 7.15 25.63
N VAL A 453 7.66 7.07 26.13
CA VAL A 453 7.94 6.43 27.42
C VAL A 453 7.11 7.02 28.58
N PRO A 454 7.11 8.35 28.85
CA PRO A 454 6.26 8.92 29.89
C PRO A 454 4.76 8.61 29.74
N GLU A 455 4.23 8.63 28.50
CA GLU A 455 2.84 8.29 28.18
C GLU A 455 2.57 6.81 28.46
N ALA A 456 3.48 5.90 28.07
CA ALA A 456 3.36 4.48 28.33
C ALA A 456 3.35 4.17 29.84
N GLU A 457 4.21 4.85 30.61
CA GLU A 457 4.23 4.73 32.08
C GLU A 457 2.91 5.21 32.69
N ALA A 458 2.40 6.36 32.25
CA ALA A 458 1.13 6.90 32.74
C ALA A 458 -0.08 6.01 32.38
N LEU A 459 -0.13 5.49 31.15
CA LEU A 459 -1.19 4.58 30.68
C LEU A 459 -1.19 3.26 31.46
N LEU A 460 -0.02 2.76 31.85
CA LEU A 460 0.13 1.52 32.62
C LEU A 460 0.08 1.73 34.16
N GLY A 461 -0.02 2.98 34.63
CA GLY A 461 0.04 3.30 36.05
C GLY A 461 1.39 2.99 36.70
N LEU A 462 2.48 3.03 35.93
CA LEU A 462 3.84 2.82 36.39
C LEU A 462 4.43 4.11 36.99
N LYS A 463 5.45 3.96 37.83
CA LYS A 463 6.21 5.12 38.35
C LYS A 463 7.10 5.67 37.24
N ALA A 464 7.31 6.99 37.24
CA ALA A 464 8.22 7.64 36.29
C ALA A 464 9.63 7.01 36.33
N GLY A 465 10.19 6.69 35.16
CA GLY A 465 11.50 6.07 35.02
C GLY A 465 11.52 4.54 35.21
N SER A 466 10.36 3.88 35.13
CA SER A 466 10.23 2.41 35.10
C SER A 466 10.61 1.80 33.74
N ILE A 467 10.54 2.58 32.66
CA ILE A 467 10.90 2.14 31.31
C ILE A 467 12.21 2.83 30.90
N GLN A 468 13.31 2.09 30.88
CA GLN A 468 14.65 2.64 30.63
C GLN A 468 15.37 1.99 29.44
N THR A 469 15.03 0.75 29.08
CA THR A 469 15.65 0.01 27.97
C THR A 469 14.64 -0.38 26.89
N ALA A 470 15.14 -0.85 25.74
CA ALA A 470 14.30 -1.39 24.67
C ALA A 470 13.50 -2.61 25.13
N GLU A 471 14.06 -3.45 26.01
CA GLU A 471 13.36 -4.58 26.63
C GLU A 471 12.23 -4.12 27.55
N ASP A 472 12.42 -3.04 28.32
CA ASP A 472 11.36 -2.44 29.13
C ASP A 472 10.22 -1.92 28.24
N ALA A 473 10.57 -1.23 27.16
CA ALA A 473 9.62 -0.73 26.18
C ALA A 473 8.85 -1.87 25.50
N ALA A 474 9.52 -2.98 25.17
CA ALA A 474 8.87 -4.18 24.65
C ALA A 474 7.88 -4.79 25.64
N ARG A 475 8.22 -4.83 26.94
CA ARG A 475 7.30 -5.28 28.00
C ARG A 475 6.09 -4.35 28.11
N ALA A 476 6.31 -3.05 28.11
CA ALA A 476 5.22 -2.07 28.14
C ALA A 476 4.31 -2.18 26.91
N ALA A 477 4.88 -2.39 25.71
CA ALA A 477 4.12 -2.59 24.48
C ALA A 477 3.21 -3.82 24.58
N ARG A 478 3.71 -4.93 25.12
CA ARG A 478 2.92 -6.16 25.35
C ARG A 478 1.79 -5.95 26.36
N GLU A 479 2.01 -5.17 27.42
CA GLU A 479 0.94 -4.86 28.39
C GLU A 479 -0.12 -3.94 27.79
N LEU A 480 0.29 -2.90 27.05
CA LEU A 480 -0.64 -1.98 26.38
C LEU A 480 -1.47 -2.68 25.29
N HIS A 481 -0.90 -3.67 24.60
CA HIS A 481 -1.61 -4.48 23.61
C HIS A 481 -2.82 -5.22 24.20
N LYS A 482 -2.79 -5.58 25.49
CA LYS A 482 -3.92 -6.25 26.17
C LYS A 482 -5.18 -5.40 26.26
N PHE A 483 -5.07 -4.08 26.06
CA PHE A 483 -6.22 -3.17 26.03
C PHE A 483 -6.88 -3.08 24.63
N GLY A 484 -6.46 -3.91 23.68
CA GLY A 484 -7.10 -4.07 22.38
C GLY A 484 -6.48 -3.41 21.13
N PRO A 485 -5.46 -2.53 21.19
CA PRO A 485 -4.90 -1.99 19.95
C PRO A 485 -4.19 -3.11 19.18
N ARG A 486 -4.30 -3.10 17.84
CA ARG A 486 -3.70 -4.15 16.99
C ARG A 486 -2.17 -4.11 16.99
N TRP A 487 -1.61 -2.90 17.10
CA TRP A 487 -0.16 -2.67 17.17
C TRP A 487 0.15 -1.63 18.24
N VAL A 488 1.31 -1.75 18.86
CA VAL A 488 1.79 -0.78 19.87
C VAL A 488 3.21 -0.35 19.54
N LEU A 489 3.41 0.96 19.33
CA LEU A 489 4.71 1.60 19.12
C LEU A 489 5.11 2.42 20.33
N VAL A 490 6.04 1.92 21.15
CA VAL A 490 6.63 2.70 22.24
C VAL A 490 7.82 3.50 21.69
N LYS A 491 7.66 4.82 21.64
CA LYS A 491 8.66 5.76 21.10
C LYS A 491 9.81 5.94 22.09
N GLY A 492 11.03 5.61 21.69
CA GLY A 492 12.15 5.44 22.60
C GLY A 492 13.16 6.58 22.69
N GLY A 493 12.83 7.79 22.21
CA GLY A 493 13.67 8.97 22.39
C GLY A 493 13.99 9.36 23.84
N HIS A 494 13.43 8.66 24.83
CA HIS A 494 13.68 8.81 26.27
C HIS A 494 14.36 7.58 26.90
N LEU A 495 14.65 6.54 26.11
CA LEU A 495 15.38 5.36 26.58
C LEU A 495 16.85 5.71 26.83
N THR A 496 17.47 4.94 27.71
CA THR A 496 18.88 5.11 28.09
C THR A 496 19.77 4.65 26.93
N SER A 497 20.16 5.57 26.05
CA SER A 497 21.06 5.31 24.93
C SER A 497 21.85 6.57 24.62
N THR A 498 23.14 6.42 24.32
CA THR A 498 24.06 7.54 24.09
C THR A 498 24.24 7.91 22.61
N SER A 499 23.76 7.08 21.67
CA SER A 499 24.01 7.28 20.23
C SER A 499 22.85 6.94 19.30
N VAL A 500 21.90 6.10 19.73
CA VAL A 500 20.78 5.63 18.88
C VAL A 500 19.42 5.87 19.55
N CYS A 501 18.43 6.24 18.74
CA CYS A 501 17.04 6.33 19.16
C CYS A 501 16.29 5.06 18.72
N ALA A 502 15.98 4.17 19.65
CA ALA A 502 15.33 2.88 19.39
C ALA A 502 13.83 2.95 19.70
N ASP A 503 12.97 2.83 18.69
CA ASP A 503 11.52 2.68 18.89
C ASP A 503 11.16 1.20 18.88
N VAL A 504 10.21 0.80 19.73
CA VAL A 504 9.80 -0.61 19.86
C VAL A 504 8.36 -0.79 19.40
N LEU A 505 8.19 -1.58 18.34
CA LEU A 505 6.89 -1.91 17.77
C LEU A 505 6.53 -3.37 18.12
N PHE A 506 5.30 -3.60 18.54
CA PHE A 506 4.77 -4.94 18.83
C PHE A 506 3.47 -5.19 18.06
N ASP A 507 3.35 -6.37 17.43
CA ASP A 507 2.24 -6.72 16.53
C ASP A 507 1.24 -7.73 17.12
N GLY A 508 1.47 -8.18 18.35
CA GLY A 508 0.71 -9.23 19.02
C GLY A 508 1.50 -10.54 19.20
N ASP A 509 2.48 -10.79 18.33
CA ASP A 509 3.33 -11.98 18.32
C ASP A 509 4.82 -11.58 18.48
N ASP A 510 5.31 -10.79 17.54
CA ASP A 510 6.71 -10.39 17.36
C ASP A 510 6.99 -8.95 17.79
N VAL A 511 8.23 -8.72 18.24
CA VAL A 511 8.75 -7.40 18.59
C VAL A 511 9.74 -6.95 17.52
N HIS A 512 9.55 -5.72 17.03
CA HIS A 512 10.44 -5.07 16.08
C HIS A 512 11.09 -3.85 16.72
N VAL A 513 12.41 -3.83 16.75
CA VAL A 513 13.19 -2.67 17.20
C VAL A 513 13.62 -1.86 15.97
N LEU A 514 13.33 -0.56 15.98
CA LEU A 514 13.59 0.36 14.88
C LEU A 514 14.56 1.44 15.34
N GLU A 515 15.78 1.41 14.82
CA GLU A 515 16.87 2.27 15.26
C GLU A 515 17.22 3.31 14.19
N THR A 516 17.52 4.53 14.66
CA THR A 516 18.16 5.58 13.86
C THR A 516 19.17 6.30 14.74
N ASP A 517 20.11 7.00 14.10
CA ASP A 517 21.03 7.89 14.81
C ASP A 517 20.25 8.94 15.62
N LEU A 518 20.75 9.25 16.81
CA LEU A 518 20.24 10.34 17.62
C LEU A 518 20.71 11.67 17.02
N VAL A 519 19.77 12.57 16.69
CA VAL A 519 20.10 13.90 16.16
C VAL A 519 20.21 14.90 17.31
N GLU A 520 21.41 15.45 17.52
CA GLU A 520 21.63 16.51 18.51
C GLU A 520 21.02 17.84 18.04
N THR A 521 19.84 18.19 18.56
CA THR A 521 19.20 19.48 18.31
C THR A 521 18.18 19.84 19.38
N SER A 522 17.93 21.13 19.57
CA SER A 522 16.78 21.64 20.34
C SER A 522 15.50 21.70 19.51
N ASN A 523 15.53 21.45 18.19
CA ASN A 523 14.36 21.59 17.32
C ASN A 523 13.55 20.29 17.21
N THR A 524 12.92 19.91 18.33
CA THR A 524 12.17 18.65 18.48
C THR A 524 10.68 18.85 18.80
N HIS A 525 10.20 20.09 18.77
CA HIS A 525 8.78 20.37 19.01
C HIS A 525 7.92 19.77 17.88
N GLY A 526 6.95 18.93 18.26
CA GLY A 526 6.03 18.27 17.33
C GLY A 526 6.50 16.93 16.76
N THR A 527 7.60 16.34 17.24
CA THR A 527 8.10 15.02 16.78
C THR A 527 7.04 13.92 16.87
N GLY A 528 6.32 13.83 17.99
CA GLY A 528 5.26 12.82 18.18
C GLY A 528 4.11 12.96 17.19
N CYS A 529 3.57 14.18 17.04
CA CYS A 529 2.48 14.46 16.10
C CYS A 529 2.89 14.16 14.65
N THR A 530 4.12 14.52 14.29
CA THR A 530 4.68 14.28 12.95
C THR A 530 4.84 12.77 12.69
N LEU A 531 5.35 12.01 13.66
CA LEU A 531 5.48 10.56 13.52
C LEU A 531 4.12 9.87 13.34
N GLY A 532 3.15 10.17 14.22
CA GLY A 532 1.81 9.57 14.14
C GLY A 532 1.11 9.91 12.82
N SER A 533 1.25 11.15 12.35
CA SER A 533 0.67 11.58 11.07
C SER A 533 1.36 10.93 9.87
N ALA A 534 2.68 10.75 9.89
CA ALA A 534 3.40 10.05 8.85
C ALA A 534 3.00 8.56 8.77
N ILE A 535 2.78 7.90 9.91
CA ILE A 535 2.25 6.53 9.95
C ILE A 535 0.85 6.50 9.32
N ALA A 536 -0.03 7.42 9.70
CA ALA A 536 -1.39 7.50 9.14
C ALA A 536 -1.37 7.73 7.61
N CYS A 537 -0.44 8.55 7.11
CA CYS A 537 -0.26 8.75 5.68
C CYS A 537 0.19 7.49 4.95
N GLY A 538 1.13 6.73 5.52
CA GLY A 538 1.54 5.43 4.97
C GLY A 538 0.38 4.44 4.88
N LEU A 539 -0.40 4.34 5.96
CA LEU A 539 -1.59 3.47 6.01
C LEU A 539 -2.68 3.91 5.03
N ALA A 540 -2.94 5.22 4.90
CA ALA A 540 -3.86 5.76 3.91
C ALA A 540 -3.42 5.44 2.48
N GLY A 541 -2.11 5.39 2.23
CA GLY A 541 -1.51 4.94 0.97
C GLY A 541 -1.48 3.42 0.76
N GLY A 542 -1.99 2.63 1.71
CA GLY A 542 -2.07 1.17 1.61
C GLY A 542 -0.84 0.41 2.09
N MET A 543 0.16 1.07 2.70
CA MET A 543 1.33 0.40 3.27
C MET A 543 0.96 -0.46 4.48
N GLY A 544 1.73 -1.52 4.74
CA GLY A 544 1.61 -2.28 6.00
C GLY A 544 2.02 -1.44 7.23
N VAL A 545 1.63 -1.86 8.44
CA VAL A 545 1.93 -1.10 9.67
C VAL A 545 3.43 -0.98 9.91
N LEU A 546 4.18 -2.10 9.87
CA LEU A 546 5.63 -2.10 10.08
C LEU A 546 6.37 -1.21 9.06
N GLU A 547 5.94 -1.26 7.79
CA GLU A 547 6.51 -0.44 6.71
C GLU A 547 6.19 1.04 6.91
N SER A 548 4.95 1.36 7.29
CA SER A 548 4.51 2.73 7.61
C SER A 548 5.31 3.31 8.77
N VAL A 549 5.56 2.53 9.83
CA VAL A 549 6.36 2.97 10.99
C VAL A 549 7.83 3.18 10.60
N ARG A 550 8.43 2.28 9.81
CA ARG A 550 9.80 2.46 9.32
C ARG A 550 9.96 3.72 8.46
N ALA A 551 9.05 3.93 7.52
CA ALA A 551 9.04 5.12 6.66
C ALA A 551 8.84 6.40 7.48
N ALA A 552 7.89 6.39 8.42
CA ALA A 552 7.63 7.51 9.31
C ALA A 552 8.83 7.86 10.19
N LYS A 553 9.53 6.86 10.75
CA LYS A 553 10.75 7.08 11.53
C LYS A 553 11.84 7.74 10.69
N GLY A 554 12.09 7.22 9.48
CA GLY A 554 13.05 7.82 8.54
C GLY A 554 12.71 9.26 8.16
N TYR A 555 11.42 9.53 7.86
CA TYR A 555 10.93 10.87 7.57
C TYR A 555 11.15 11.83 8.73
N VAL A 556 10.76 11.45 9.95
CA VAL A 556 10.92 12.28 11.15
C VAL A 556 12.40 12.57 11.41
N THR A 557 13.28 11.57 11.32
CA THR A 557 14.73 11.77 11.47
C THR A 557 15.29 12.75 10.43
N GLY A 558 14.86 12.65 9.17
CA GLY A 558 15.24 13.60 8.12
C GLY A 558 14.73 15.02 8.36
N VAL A 559 13.49 15.15 8.85
CA VAL A 559 12.89 16.43 9.23
C VAL A 559 13.63 17.07 10.41
N ILE A 560 13.96 16.32 11.46
CA ILE A 560 14.75 16.80 12.60
C ILE A 560 16.14 17.25 12.13
N THR A 561 16.80 16.42 11.30
CA THR A 561 18.15 16.69 10.79
C THR A 561 18.20 17.98 9.97
N SER A 562 17.28 18.15 9.03
CA SER A 562 17.19 19.36 8.19
C SER A 562 16.78 20.61 8.98
N SER A 563 16.13 20.42 10.11
CA SER A 563 15.67 21.50 11.00
C SER A 563 16.71 21.87 12.06
N ARG A 564 17.82 21.15 12.18
CA ARG A 564 18.71 21.20 13.34
C ARG A 564 19.24 22.60 13.68
N ASP A 565 19.53 23.40 12.65
CA ASP A 565 20.16 24.73 12.74
C ASP A 565 19.15 25.89 12.60
N MET A 566 17.85 25.59 12.60
CA MET A 566 16.80 26.57 12.37
C MET A 566 16.57 27.47 13.59
N GLY A 567 16.64 28.79 13.37
CA GLY A 567 16.44 29.80 14.41
C GLY A 567 15.03 30.38 14.49
N LEU A 568 13.98 29.54 14.49
CA LEU A 568 12.60 30.01 14.65
C LEU A 568 12.18 30.07 16.13
N GLY A 569 11.71 31.24 16.57
CA GLY A 569 11.40 31.52 17.97
C GLY A 569 12.58 32.15 18.71
N ARG A 570 12.31 32.85 19.81
CA ARG A 570 13.31 33.68 20.52
C ARG A 570 13.50 33.35 22.01
N GLY A 571 12.92 32.26 22.54
CA GLY A 571 13.07 32.03 23.98
C GLY A 571 12.43 30.81 24.62
N GLY A 572 12.44 29.66 23.95
CA GLY A 572 12.10 28.40 24.61
C GLY A 572 13.13 27.31 24.35
N ALA A 573 13.09 26.25 25.16
CA ALA A 573 14.05 25.15 25.12
C ALA A 573 13.90 24.25 23.88
N GLN A 574 12.76 24.31 23.18
CA GLN A 574 12.49 23.48 22.02
C GLN A 574 11.90 24.29 20.85
N GLY A 575 12.54 24.25 19.69
CA GLY A 575 12.07 24.88 18.45
C GLY A 575 11.27 23.91 17.57
N PRO A 576 10.49 24.42 16.60
CA PRO A 576 9.71 23.60 15.68
C PRO A 576 10.60 22.94 14.63
N MET A 577 10.06 21.89 14.01
CA MET A 577 10.64 21.29 12.81
C MET A 577 10.06 21.92 11.53
N HIS A 578 10.78 21.79 10.42
CA HIS A 578 10.39 22.27 9.09
C HIS A 578 10.00 21.08 8.22
N HIS A 579 8.69 20.93 8.00
CA HIS A 579 8.10 19.88 7.15
C HIS A 579 8.17 20.20 5.65
N GLN A 580 8.42 21.47 5.27
CA GLN A 580 8.43 21.92 3.87
C GLN A 580 9.72 21.76 3.04
N PRO A 581 10.93 21.45 3.57
CA PRO A 581 12.05 21.14 2.69
C PRO A 581 11.78 19.85 1.89
N LEU A 582 10.74 19.09 2.27
CA LEU A 582 10.23 17.88 1.63
C LEU A 582 8.96 18.07 0.76
N LEU A 583 8.54 19.32 0.45
CA LEU A 583 7.28 19.63 -0.27
C LEU A 583 7.40 20.01 -1.76
N ARG A 584 8.54 19.84 -2.43
CA ARG A 584 8.71 20.19 -3.85
C ARG A 584 8.72 19.01 -4.83
N THR A 585 7.96 17.95 -4.55
CA THR A 585 7.61 16.93 -5.56
C THR A 585 6.20 16.41 -5.30
N ALA A 586 5.42 16.20 -6.37
CA ALA A 586 4.08 15.59 -6.31
C ALA A 586 4.12 14.08 -5.97
N ALA A 587 5.32 13.48 -5.98
CA ALA A 587 5.64 12.20 -5.39
C ALA A 587 6.35 12.45 -4.05
N GLY A 588 5.97 11.77 -2.98
CA GLY A 588 6.57 11.91 -1.64
C GLY A 588 8.11 11.75 -1.63
N PRO A 589 8.76 11.92 -0.46
CA PRO A 589 10.21 12.00 -0.39
C PRO A 589 10.87 10.66 -0.75
N HIS A 590 11.38 10.56 -1.98
CA HIS A 590 12.50 9.66 -2.26
C HIS A 590 13.74 10.30 -1.63
N LEU A 591 14.09 9.90 -0.40
CA LEU A 591 15.37 10.27 0.20
C LEU A 591 16.48 9.68 -0.69
N PHE A 592 17.18 10.54 -1.41
CA PHE A 592 18.32 10.18 -2.23
C PHE A 592 19.34 9.39 -1.40
N SER A 593 19.55 8.12 -1.77
CA SER A 593 20.54 7.26 -1.14
C SER A 593 21.80 7.21 -2.00
N PRO A 594 22.99 7.49 -1.46
CA PRO A 594 24.26 7.34 -2.18
C PRO A 594 24.46 5.97 -2.82
N SER A 595 23.90 4.90 -2.23
CA SER A 595 23.99 3.54 -2.77
C SER A 595 23.26 3.38 -4.10
N ALA A 596 22.28 4.23 -4.41
CA ALA A 596 21.60 4.25 -5.70
C ALA A 596 22.57 4.56 -6.85
N LEU A 597 23.70 5.24 -6.58
CA LEU A 597 24.68 5.59 -7.59
C LEU A 597 25.63 4.43 -7.96
N ARG A 598 25.59 3.30 -7.23
CA ARG A 598 26.59 2.22 -7.38
C ARG A 598 26.71 1.72 -8.81
N PHE A 599 25.57 1.43 -9.45
CA PHE A 599 25.49 1.05 -10.85
C PHE A 599 24.59 2.03 -11.62
N TYR A 600 25.24 3.04 -12.19
CA TYR A 600 24.59 4.15 -12.87
C TYR A 600 24.49 3.87 -14.37
N ALA A 601 23.31 3.45 -14.84
CA ALA A 601 23.09 3.15 -16.26
C ALA A 601 22.70 4.40 -17.05
N VAL A 602 23.41 4.69 -18.14
CA VAL A 602 23.14 5.84 -19.00
C VAL A 602 22.68 5.36 -20.37
N THR A 603 21.47 5.75 -20.76
CA THR A 603 20.83 5.34 -22.02
C THR A 603 21.51 5.95 -23.26
N ASP A 604 21.33 5.30 -24.41
CA ASP A 604 21.75 5.80 -25.73
C ASP A 604 20.81 5.25 -26.83
N SER A 605 20.00 6.10 -27.46
CA SER A 605 19.09 5.71 -28.56
C SER A 605 19.80 5.08 -29.74
N GLY A 606 20.98 5.59 -30.13
CA GLY A 606 21.71 5.08 -31.29
C GLY A 606 22.17 3.62 -31.11
N MET A 607 22.40 3.18 -29.87
CA MET A 607 22.69 1.78 -29.56
C MET A 607 21.42 0.92 -29.51
N ASN A 608 20.32 1.45 -29.00
CA ASN A 608 19.03 0.75 -28.96
C ASN A 608 18.46 0.55 -30.37
N GLU A 609 18.49 1.57 -31.21
CA GLU A 609 18.06 1.52 -32.62
C GLU A 609 18.87 0.47 -33.40
N ARG A 610 20.21 0.47 -33.26
CA ARG A 610 21.08 -0.51 -33.94
C ARG A 610 20.79 -1.96 -33.56
N ASN A 611 20.26 -2.20 -32.36
CA ASN A 611 19.91 -3.52 -31.87
C ASN A 611 18.39 -3.78 -31.95
N GLY A 612 17.60 -2.88 -32.56
CA GLY A 612 16.15 -3.05 -32.73
C GLY A 612 15.34 -3.02 -31.43
N ARG A 613 15.83 -2.34 -30.38
CA ARG A 613 15.21 -2.31 -29.04
C ARG A 613 14.43 -1.03 -28.76
N GLY A 614 13.31 -1.16 -28.07
CA GLY A 614 12.61 -0.01 -27.50
C GLY A 614 13.33 0.54 -26.25
N LEU A 615 13.21 1.84 -26.00
CA LEU A 615 13.81 2.49 -24.82
C LEU A 615 13.34 1.85 -23.50
N ALA A 616 12.03 1.65 -23.35
CA ALA A 616 11.44 1.05 -22.14
C ALA A 616 11.95 -0.36 -21.87
N GLU A 617 12.05 -1.18 -22.93
CA GLU A 617 12.55 -2.55 -22.87
C GLU A 617 14.02 -2.58 -22.45
N ALA A 618 14.85 -1.73 -23.08
CA ALA A 618 16.27 -1.64 -22.76
C ALA A 618 16.50 -1.15 -21.31
N VAL A 619 15.74 -0.15 -20.86
CA VAL A 619 15.81 0.35 -19.47
C VAL A 619 15.41 -0.73 -18.48
N LEU A 620 14.27 -1.41 -18.71
CA LEU A 620 13.79 -2.47 -17.83
C LEU A 620 14.79 -3.64 -17.75
N ALA A 621 15.38 -4.03 -18.89
CA ALA A 621 16.43 -5.03 -18.96
C ALA A 621 17.66 -4.60 -18.16
N ALA A 622 18.09 -3.34 -18.27
CA ALA A 622 19.23 -2.83 -17.51
C ALA A 622 18.97 -2.86 -15.99
N VAL A 623 17.77 -2.46 -15.55
CA VAL A 623 17.34 -2.49 -14.15
C VAL A 623 17.27 -3.92 -13.61
N ARG A 624 16.65 -4.86 -14.33
CA ARG A 624 16.62 -6.28 -13.96
C ARG A 624 18.01 -6.88 -13.84
N GLY A 625 18.92 -6.45 -14.71
CA GLY A 625 20.32 -6.85 -14.65
C GLY A 625 21.08 -6.24 -13.48
N GLY A 626 20.55 -5.21 -12.82
CA GLY A 626 21.11 -4.68 -11.58
C GLY A 626 21.39 -3.18 -11.55
N ALA A 627 21.00 -2.41 -12.57
CA ALA A 627 21.17 -0.96 -12.55
C ALA A 627 20.38 -0.37 -11.37
N THR A 628 21.05 0.47 -10.58
CA THR A 628 20.50 1.06 -9.35
C THR A 628 20.00 2.49 -9.55
N ILE A 629 20.35 3.09 -10.68
CA ILE A 629 19.86 4.40 -11.15
C ILE A 629 19.94 4.44 -12.68
N VAL A 630 19.00 5.16 -13.30
CA VAL A 630 18.94 5.31 -14.76
C VAL A 630 18.99 6.77 -15.15
N GLN A 631 19.89 7.11 -16.07
CA GLN A 631 19.89 8.42 -16.71
C GLN A 631 19.38 8.33 -18.15
N LEU A 632 18.34 9.12 -18.42
CA LEU A 632 17.84 9.32 -19.76
C LEU A 632 18.72 10.33 -20.49
N ARG A 633 19.43 9.87 -21.54
CA ARG A 633 20.32 10.68 -22.35
C ARG A 633 20.01 10.49 -23.83
N GLU A 634 19.21 11.41 -24.36
CA GLU A 634 18.68 11.35 -25.71
C GLU A 634 19.01 12.62 -26.49
N LYS A 635 20.02 12.53 -27.36
CA LYS A 635 20.57 13.70 -28.08
C LYS A 635 19.81 14.08 -29.35
N ARG A 636 18.97 13.20 -29.86
CA ARG A 636 18.31 13.34 -31.18
C ARG A 636 16.80 13.56 -31.09
N ALA A 637 16.23 13.50 -29.89
CA ALA A 637 14.79 13.65 -29.68
C ALA A 637 14.37 15.13 -29.71
N SER A 638 13.16 15.41 -30.20
CA SER A 638 12.53 16.71 -29.99
C SER A 638 12.19 16.89 -28.50
N THR A 639 11.94 18.12 -28.04
CA THR A 639 11.53 18.36 -26.64
C THR A 639 10.26 17.58 -26.27
N ALA A 640 9.27 17.51 -27.17
CA ALA A 640 8.03 16.77 -26.91
C ALA A 640 8.29 15.27 -26.79
N ASP A 641 9.08 14.70 -27.71
CA ASP A 641 9.42 13.28 -27.67
C ASP A 641 10.27 12.94 -26.45
N LEU A 642 11.18 13.84 -26.05
CA LEU A 642 12.02 13.66 -24.88
C LEU A 642 11.20 13.65 -23.58
N ILE A 643 10.16 14.48 -23.48
CA ILE A 643 9.22 14.45 -22.34
C ILE A 643 8.46 13.12 -22.30
N GLU A 644 7.96 12.64 -23.44
CA GLU A 644 7.24 11.37 -23.49
C GLU A 644 8.16 10.18 -23.18
N GLN A 645 9.39 10.18 -23.70
CA GLN A 645 10.40 9.19 -23.36
C GLN A 645 10.76 9.23 -21.88
N ALA A 646 10.95 10.42 -21.30
CA ALA A 646 11.19 10.60 -19.87
C ALA A 646 10.03 10.06 -19.03
N ARG A 647 8.78 10.34 -19.40
CA ARG A 647 7.60 9.78 -18.72
C ARG A 647 7.55 8.25 -18.81
N VAL A 648 7.92 7.68 -19.96
CA VAL A 648 8.03 6.22 -20.11
C VAL A 648 9.08 5.65 -19.16
N VAL A 649 10.27 6.23 -19.11
CA VAL A 649 11.36 5.76 -18.22
C VAL A 649 10.98 5.92 -16.75
N VAL A 650 10.40 7.05 -16.35
CA VAL A 650 9.88 7.28 -15.00
C VAL A 650 8.83 6.23 -14.61
N ARG A 651 7.87 5.95 -15.49
CA ARG A 651 6.83 4.93 -15.23
C ARG A 651 7.40 3.53 -15.03
N VAL A 652 8.49 3.18 -15.74
CA VAL A 652 9.13 1.87 -15.64
C VAL A 652 9.99 1.76 -14.39
N CYS A 653 10.73 2.80 -14.03
CA CYS A 653 11.71 2.76 -12.95
C CYS A 653 11.12 3.04 -11.56
N ARG A 654 10.13 3.94 -11.46
CA ARG A 654 9.56 4.40 -10.19
C ARG A 654 8.94 3.28 -9.34
N PRO A 655 8.13 2.35 -9.90
CA PRO A 655 7.67 1.16 -9.18
C PRO A 655 8.77 0.34 -8.52
N LEU A 656 9.93 0.30 -9.15
CA LEU A 656 11.07 -0.52 -8.75
C LEU A 656 12.00 0.22 -7.77
N GLY A 657 11.61 1.44 -7.36
CA GLY A 657 12.43 2.31 -6.50
C GLY A 657 13.73 2.78 -7.18
N ILE A 658 13.82 2.73 -8.52
CA ILE A 658 15.01 3.13 -9.27
C ILE A 658 14.88 4.61 -9.67
N PRO A 659 15.79 5.50 -9.23
CA PRO A 659 15.71 6.91 -9.59
C PRO A 659 15.98 7.13 -11.07
N VAL A 660 15.29 8.11 -11.65
CA VAL A 660 15.44 8.55 -13.04
C VAL A 660 16.01 9.96 -13.10
N ILE A 661 17.16 10.09 -13.76
CA ILE A 661 17.85 11.36 -13.98
C ILE A 661 17.73 11.76 -15.44
N VAL A 662 17.28 12.98 -15.71
CA VAL A 662 17.30 13.53 -17.08
C VAL A 662 18.64 14.22 -17.33
N ASN A 663 19.28 13.92 -18.46
CA ASN A 663 20.52 14.56 -18.87
C ASN A 663 20.26 15.96 -19.44
N ASP A 664 20.95 16.98 -18.91
CA ASP A 664 21.04 18.39 -19.33
C ASP A 664 19.74 19.22 -19.24
N ARG A 665 18.58 18.59 -19.48
CA ARG A 665 17.27 19.24 -19.69
C ARG A 665 16.43 19.34 -18.42
N VAL A 666 16.69 20.39 -17.63
CA VAL A 666 15.94 20.74 -16.41
C VAL A 666 14.43 20.87 -16.64
N ASP A 667 14.05 21.48 -17.75
CA ASP A 667 12.66 21.66 -18.16
C ASP A 667 11.94 20.32 -18.39
N VAL A 668 12.62 19.37 -19.04
CA VAL A 668 12.09 18.02 -19.26
C VAL A 668 12.00 17.23 -17.97
N ALA A 669 13.01 17.32 -17.09
CA ALA A 669 12.99 16.68 -15.78
C ALA A 669 11.73 17.07 -14.98
N ILE A 670 11.36 18.35 -15.02
CA ILE A 670 10.15 18.84 -14.36
C ILE A 670 8.89 18.36 -15.09
N ALA A 671 8.81 18.52 -16.41
CA ALA A 671 7.62 18.20 -17.18
C ALA A 671 7.26 16.69 -17.18
N ALA A 672 8.28 15.84 -17.04
CA ALA A 672 8.13 14.39 -16.92
C ALA A 672 8.06 13.90 -15.46
N ASP A 673 8.19 14.80 -14.49
CA ASP A 673 8.33 14.49 -13.07
C ASP A 673 9.44 13.44 -12.80
N ALA A 674 10.60 13.59 -13.42
CA ALA A 674 11.76 12.74 -13.14
C ALA A 674 12.33 13.00 -11.74
N ASP A 675 13.05 12.04 -11.16
CA ASP A 675 13.58 12.15 -9.80
C ASP A 675 14.76 13.11 -9.71
N GLY A 676 15.41 13.43 -10.83
CA GLY A 676 16.48 14.42 -10.87
C GLY A 676 16.94 14.84 -12.26
N VAL A 677 17.97 15.67 -12.27
CA VAL A 677 18.67 16.15 -13.47
C VAL A 677 20.18 16.06 -13.25
N HIS A 678 20.93 15.78 -14.31
CA HIS A 678 22.39 15.87 -14.32
C HIS A 678 22.80 16.92 -15.34
N VAL A 679 23.61 17.89 -14.93
CA VAL A 679 24.07 19.00 -15.78
C VAL A 679 25.58 18.94 -16.00
N GLY A 680 26.02 19.29 -17.20
CA GLY A 680 27.41 19.47 -17.57
C GLY A 680 27.82 20.95 -17.71
N ASP A 681 29.10 21.17 -18.05
CA ASP A 681 29.71 22.51 -18.13
C ASP A 681 29.03 23.48 -19.12
N ASP A 682 28.45 22.96 -20.20
CA ASP A 682 27.85 23.76 -21.28
C ASP A 682 26.32 23.97 -21.09
N ASP A 683 25.76 23.47 -19.99
CA ASP A 683 24.33 23.47 -19.71
C ASP A 683 23.90 24.64 -18.79
N MET A 684 22.69 24.56 -18.25
CA MET A 684 22.20 25.53 -17.27
C MET A 684 23.12 25.62 -16.05
N PRO A 685 23.45 26.83 -15.55
CA PRO A 685 24.20 27.00 -14.31
C PRO A 685 23.58 26.20 -13.16
N LEU A 686 24.43 25.56 -12.34
CA LEU A 686 23.99 24.59 -11.34
C LEU A 686 23.08 25.21 -10.26
N GLU A 687 23.39 26.43 -9.81
CA GLU A 687 22.53 27.17 -8.87
C GLU A 687 21.13 27.43 -9.44
N ASP A 688 21.02 27.73 -10.73
CA ASP A 688 19.74 27.93 -11.42
C ASP A 688 18.98 26.61 -11.54
N ALA A 689 19.67 25.53 -11.91
CA ALA A 689 19.10 24.19 -11.96
C ALA A 689 18.54 23.79 -10.58
N ARG A 690 19.31 23.98 -9.49
CA ARG A 690 18.86 23.72 -8.11
C ARG A 690 17.65 24.56 -7.74
N ARG A 691 17.65 25.85 -8.06
CA ARG A 691 16.53 26.77 -7.77
C ARG A 691 15.23 26.34 -8.47
N ILE A 692 15.35 25.83 -9.69
CA ILE A 692 14.22 25.41 -10.54
C ILE A 692 13.67 24.04 -10.09
N ILE A 693 14.53 23.02 -9.92
CA ILE A 693 14.07 21.67 -9.55
C ILE A 693 13.72 21.52 -8.06
N GLY A 694 14.17 22.46 -7.21
CA GLY A 694 13.93 22.45 -5.77
C GLY A 694 14.90 21.55 -4.99
N PRO A 695 14.78 21.50 -3.66
CA PRO A 695 15.73 20.79 -2.79
C PRO A 695 15.57 19.26 -2.75
N LEU A 696 14.54 18.71 -3.41
CA LEU A 696 14.21 17.28 -3.32
C LEU A 696 14.63 16.45 -4.52
N LYS A 697 14.61 17.06 -5.71
CA LYS A 697 15.04 16.37 -6.92
C LYS A 697 16.55 16.28 -6.91
N ILE A 698 17.06 15.13 -7.34
CA ILE A 698 18.48 14.82 -7.36
C ILE A 698 19.16 15.75 -8.37
N LEU A 699 20.23 16.41 -7.96
CA LEU A 699 21.07 17.24 -8.84
C LEU A 699 22.45 16.64 -8.97
N GLY A 700 22.77 16.16 -10.18
CA GLY A 700 24.12 15.74 -10.54
C GLY A 700 24.87 16.82 -11.30
N ALA A 701 26.18 16.92 -11.10
CA ALA A 701 27.04 17.81 -11.89
C ALA A 701 28.24 17.04 -12.46
N SER A 702 28.59 17.27 -13.73
CA SER A 702 29.87 16.79 -14.28
C SER A 702 31.01 17.71 -13.84
N VAL A 703 32.12 17.14 -13.39
CA VAL A 703 33.30 17.89 -12.92
C VAL A 703 34.59 17.26 -13.42
N LYS A 704 35.62 18.09 -13.63
CA LYS A 704 36.93 17.66 -14.17
C LYS A 704 38.07 17.79 -13.18
N ASN A 705 37.90 18.55 -12.10
CA ASN A 705 38.95 18.77 -11.10
C ASN A 705 38.34 19.06 -9.72
N ARG A 706 39.21 19.07 -8.71
CA ARG A 706 38.89 19.36 -7.30
C ARG A 706 38.09 20.65 -7.11
N ASP A 707 38.50 21.74 -7.75
CA ASP A 707 37.91 23.05 -7.50
C ASP A 707 36.47 23.13 -8.06
N GLN A 708 36.24 22.53 -9.23
CA GLN A 708 34.89 22.36 -9.78
C GLN A 708 34.00 21.48 -8.90
N ALA A 709 34.55 20.40 -8.32
CA ALA A 709 33.79 19.54 -7.40
C ALA A 709 33.37 20.26 -6.12
N LEU A 710 34.29 21.02 -5.51
CA LEU A 710 33.98 21.85 -4.35
C LEU A 710 32.95 22.94 -4.67
N GLN A 711 33.04 23.54 -5.85
CA GLN A 711 32.06 24.53 -6.30
C GLN A 711 30.69 23.89 -6.50
N ALA A 712 30.61 22.75 -7.20
CA ALA A 712 29.36 22.05 -7.42
C ALA A 712 28.67 21.64 -6.11
N GLN A 713 29.44 21.20 -5.12
CA GLN A 713 28.91 20.91 -3.78
C GLN A 713 28.32 22.16 -3.11
N ARG A 714 28.99 23.32 -3.21
CA ARG A 714 28.49 24.58 -2.62
C ARG A 714 27.22 25.07 -3.30
N GLU A 715 27.12 24.88 -4.61
CA GLU A 715 25.96 25.24 -5.43
C GLU A 715 24.80 24.25 -5.29
N GLY A 716 24.99 23.19 -4.49
CA GLY A 716 23.93 22.28 -4.06
C GLY A 716 23.77 21.05 -4.94
N ALA A 717 24.83 20.54 -5.59
CA ALA A 717 24.81 19.21 -6.17
C ALA A 717 24.67 18.12 -5.08
N ASP A 718 23.86 17.11 -5.35
CA ASP A 718 23.70 15.93 -4.49
C ASP A 718 24.78 14.88 -4.78
N TYR A 719 25.35 14.88 -5.99
CA TYR A 719 26.51 14.07 -6.37
C TYR A 719 27.26 14.69 -7.54
N VAL A 720 28.50 14.25 -7.77
CA VAL A 720 29.29 14.67 -8.93
C VAL A 720 29.71 13.48 -9.80
N GLY A 721 29.66 13.68 -11.12
CA GLY A 721 30.24 12.78 -12.11
C GLY A 721 31.66 13.21 -12.45
N ALA A 722 32.67 12.42 -12.06
CA ALA A 722 34.08 12.72 -12.28
C ALA A 722 34.67 11.88 -13.42
N GLY A 723 35.13 12.53 -14.50
CA GLY A 723 35.69 11.86 -15.68
C GLY A 723 35.91 12.79 -16.89
N ALA A 724 36.45 12.32 -18.03
CA ALA A 724 36.52 10.93 -18.48
C ALA A 724 37.74 10.14 -17.96
N CYS A 725 37.50 8.99 -17.32
CA CYS A 725 38.55 8.08 -16.81
C CYS A 725 39.32 7.37 -17.93
N TYR A 726 38.64 7.03 -19.04
CA TYR A 726 39.21 6.39 -20.23
C TYR A 726 38.65 7.03 -21.51
N THR A 727 39.27 6.80 -22.66
CA THR A 727 38.78 7.27 -23.96
C THR A 727 37.39 6.67 -24.26
N THR A 728 36.48 7.49 -24.80
CA THR A 728 35.08 7.09 -25.05
C THR A 728 34.67 7.35 -26.49
N SER A 729 33.75 6.55 -27.04
CA SER A 729 33.14 6.78 -28.36
C SER A 729 31.87 7.64 -28.31
N THR A 730 31.43 8.07 -27.12
CA THR A 730 30.09 8.66 -26.88
C THR A 730 30.10 10.20 -26.76
N LYS A 731 31.28 10.82 -26.65
CA LYS A 731 31.50 12.28 -26.70
C LYS A 731 32.87 12.54 -27.35
N SER A 732 32.91 13.28 -28.45
CA SER A 732 34.13 13.54 -29.24
C SER A 732 35.13 14.49 -28.55
N ASP A 733 34.68 15.26 -27.55
CA ASP A 733 35.44 16.35 -26.93
C ASP A 733 35.77 16.12 -25.44
N SER A 734 35.78 14.86 -24.96
CA SER A 734 36.07 14.58 -23.54
C SER A 734 37.57 14.72 -23.23
N VAL A 735 37.92 15.66 -22.35
CA VAL A 735 39.26 15.76 -21.75
C VAL A 735 39.47 14.55 -20.83
N LEU A 736 40.56 13.82 -21.01
CA LEU A 736 40.92 12.69 -20.15
C LEU A 736 41.37 13.24 -18.79
N VAL A 737 40.62 12.93 -17.74
CA VAL A 737 40.86 13.40 -16.36
C VAL A 737 41.78 12.42 -15.61
N GLY A 738 41.69 11.12 -15.92
CA GLY A 738 42.50 10.05 -15.30
C GLY A 738 42.03 9.67 -13.89
N LEU A 739 42.45 8.50 -13.40
CA LEU A 739 41.99 7.95 -12.11
C LEU A 739 42.47 8.78 -10.90
N GLU A 740 43.66 9.39 -10.99
CA GLU A 740 44.22 10.20 -9.90
C GLU A 740 43.34 11.41 -9.58
N ALA A 741 42.85 12.12 -10.60
CA ALA A 741 41.97 13.26 -10.40
C ALA A 741 40.58 12.85 -9.87
N VAL A 742 40.07 11.66 -10.21
CA VAL A 742 38.83 11.13 -9.60
C VAL A 742 39.03 10.87 -8.10
N ARG A 743 40.19 10.32 -7.71
CA ARG A 743 40.54 10.15 -6.29
C ARG A 743 40.64 11.49 -5.57
N GLU A 744 41.32 12.48 -6.16
CA GLU A 744 41.44 13.83 -5.59
C GLU A 744 40.08 14.50 -5.41
N ILE A 745 39.17 14.33 -6.37
CA ILE A 745 37.78 14.82 -6.27
C ILE A 745 37.07 14.12 -5.10
N LYS A 746 37.14 12.78 -5.01
CA LYS A 746 36.50 12.00 -3.94
C LYS A 746 37.00 12.39 -2.56
N GLU A 747 38.28 12.69 -2.41
CA GLU A 747 38.86 13.16 -1.14
C GLU A 747 38.45 14.60 -0.79
N ALA A 748 38.09 15.41 -1.78
CA ALA A 748 37.79 16.82 -1.58
C ALA A 748 36.34 17.12 -1.21
N VAL A 749 35.38 16.28 -1.60
CA VAL A 749 33.94 16.52 -1.38
C VAL A 749 33.33 15.51 -0.41
N SER A 750 32.29 15.94 0.30
CA SER A 750 31.50 15.08 1.19
C SER A 750 30.30 14.44 0.50
N ILE A 751 29.93 14.92 -0.69
CA ILE A 751 28.88 14.33 -1.52
C ILE A 751 29.42 13.15 -2.35
N PRO A 752 28.55 12.19 -2.76
CA PRO A 752 28.97 11.05 -3.56
C PRO A 752 29.61 11.43 -4.90
N VAL A 753 30.56 10.60 -5.35
CA VAL A 753 31.29 10.72 -6.60
C VAL A 753 31.06 9.49 -7.46
N VAL A 754 30.58 9.71 -8.68
CA VAL A 754 30.41 8.67 -9.70
C VAL A 754 31.51 8.81 -10.73
N ALA A 755 32.31 7.76 -10.94
CA ALA A 755 33.29 7.77 -12.01
C ALA A 755 32.59 7.65 -13.36
N ILE A 756 32.96 8.48 -14.33
CA ILE A 756 32.34 8.52 -15.67
C ILE A 756 33.37 8.38 -16.79
N GLY A 757 32.93 7.82 -17.92
CA GLY A 757 33.70 7.80 -19.17
C GLY A 757 34.56 6.56 -19.38
N GLY A 758 34.16 5.73 -20.35
CA GLY A 758 34.94 4.58 -20.84
C GLY A 758 34.98 3.39 -19.89
N ILE A 759 34.06 3.34 -18.93
CA ILE A 759 33.94 2.27 -17.94
C ILE A 759 33.18 1.08 -18.54
N ASN A 760 33.70 -0.12 -18.28
CA ASN A 760 33.17 -1.42 -18.71
C ASN A 760 33.52 -2.50 -17.66
N GLU A 761 33.06 -3.73 -17.90
CA GLU A 761 33.22 -4.86 -16.98
C GLU A 761 34.69 -5.23 -16.67
N LYS A 762 35.64 -4.81 -17.51
CA LYS A 762 37.06 -5.11 -17.32
C LYS A 762 37.77 -4.10 -16.41
N ASN A 763 37.27 -2.87 -16.31
CA ASN A 763 37.93 -1.79 -15.55
C ASN A 763 37.10 -1.24 -14.38
N ALA A 764 35.80 -1.52 -14.30
CA ALA A 764 34.93 -0.94 -13.27
C ALA A 764 35.39 -1.25 -11.82
N ALA A 765 35.81 -2.48 -11.54
CA ALA A 765 36.32 -2.87 -10.22
C ALA A 765 37.62 -2.13 -9.86
N GLU A 766 38.54 -2.00 -10.81
CA GLU A 766 39.80 -1.27 -10.64
C GLU A 766 39.54 0.22 -10.37
N VAL A 767 38.62 0.84 -11.13
CA VAL A 767 38.22 2.24 -10.93
C VAL A 767 37.74 2.47 -9.51
N LEU A 768 36.81 1.66 -9.01
CA LEU A 768 36.29 1.79 -7.66
C LEU A 768 37.38 1.57 -6.59
N ALA A 769 38.20 0.53 -6.75
CA ALA A 769 39.24 0.19 -5.79
C ALA A 769 40.35 1.26 -5.70
N LEU A 770 40.72 1.88 -6.83
CA LEU A 770 41.82 2.86 -6.87
C LEU A 770 41.38 4.29 -6.55
N THR A 771 40.11 4.63 -6.82
CA THR A 771 39.61 6.01 -6.67
C THR A 771 38.74 6.22 -5.44
N GLY A 772 38.16 5.16 -4.89
CA GLY A 772 37.18 5.25 -3.81
C GLY A 772 35.84 5.86 -4.24
N ALA A 773 35.59 5.99 -5.56
CA ALA A 773 34.30 6.45 -6.07
C ALA A 773 33.14 5.58 -5.55
N ASP A 774 31.97 6.18 -5.35
CA ASP A 774 30.81 5.48 -4.77
C ASP A 774 30.09 4.61 -5.81
N GLY A 775 30.27 4.92 -7.10
CA GLY A 775 29.72 4.17 -8.20
C GLY A 775 30.33 4.51 -9.56
N VAL A 776 29.82 3.86 -10.60
CA VAL A 776 30.28 4.05 -11.98
C VAL A 776 29.11 4.30 -12.93
N ALA A 777 29.29 5.25 -13.85
CA ALA A 777 28.36 5.49 -14.94
C ALA A 777 28.74 4.70 -16.20
N VAL A 778 27.81 3.89 -16.70
CA VAL A 778 28.06 2.93 -17.78
C VAL A 778 27.05 3.14 -18.91
N VAL A 779 27.57 3.23 -20.14
CA VAL A 779 26.78 3.40 -21.37
C VAL A 779 26.90 2.14 -22.25
N SER A 780 28.00 2.04 -22.99
CA SER A 780 28.17 1.05 -24.08
C SER A 780 28.33 -0.38 -23.59
N ALA A 781 28.87 -0.60 -22.39
CA ALA A 781 28.98 -1.94 -21.82
C ALA A 781 27.62 -2.52 -21.40
N VAL A 782 26.59 -1.67 -21.25
CA VAL A 782 25.22 -2.09 -20.95
C VAL A 782 24.38 -2.12 -22.23
N PHE A 783 24.30 -0.99 -22.94
CA PHE A 783 23.40 -0.82 -24.08
C PHE A 783 24.01 -1.19 -25.43
N GLY A 784 25.32 -1.43 -25.51
CA GLY A 784 26.00 -1.72 -26.78
C GLY A 784 25.90 -3.18 -27.24
N GLY A 785 25.73 -4.13 -26.31
CA GLY A 785 25.58 -5.56 -26.61
C GLY A 785 24.16 -5.94 -27.06
N PRO A 786 23.94 -7.16 -27.56
CA PRO A 786 22.63 -7.65 -28.00
C PRO A 786 21.66 -7.96 -26.84
N ASP A 787 22.17 -8.32 -25.66
CA ASP A 787 21.40 -8.58 -24.45
C ASP A 787 21.79 -7.58 -23.35
N VAL A 788 20.90 -6.64 -23.05
CA VAL A 788 21.12 -5.59 -22.04
C VAL A 788 21.06 -6.16 -20.63
N GLU A 789 20.17 -7.13 -20.37
CA GLU A 789 19.98 -7.69 -19.04
C GLU A 789 21.19 -8.53 -18.63
N GLU A 790 21.68 -9.39 -19.52
CA GLU A 790 22.90 -10.16 -19.29
C GLU A 790 24.13 -9.26 -19.11
N SER A 791 24.24 -8.21 -19.93
CA SER A 791 25.35 -7.25 -19.85
C SER A 791 25.32 -6.48 -18.52
N SER A 792 24.13 -6.08 -18.07
CA SER A 792 23.95 -5.49 -16.74
C SER A 792 24.23 -6.46 -15.59
N ARG A 793 23.85 -7.74 -15.69
CA ARG A 793 24.19 -8.74 -14.65
C ARG A 793 25.70 -8.92 -14.51
N ARG A 794 26.42 -9.03 -15.64
CA ARG A 794 27.89 -9.09 -15.63
C ARG A 794 28.50 -7.86 -14.97
N MET A 795 27.98 -6.66 -15.27
CA MET A 795 28.44 -5.44 -14.62
C MET A 795 28.18 -5.47 -13.11
N ARG A 796 26.96 -5.83 -12.67
CA ARG A 796 26.63 -5.95 -11.25
C ARG A 796 27.56 -6.92 -10.51
N GLU A 797 27.86 -8.07 -11.10
CA GLU A 797 28.78 -9.06 -10.52
C GLU A 797 30.22 -8.54 -10.35
N VAL A 798 30.67 -7.63 -11.23
CA VAL A 798 31.95 -6.96 -11.08
C VAL A 798 31.88 -5.94 -9.94
N LEU A 799 30.80 -5.16 -9.87
CA LEU A 799 30.58 -4.12 -8.87
C LEU A 799 30.31 -4.64 -7.45
N SER A 800 29.90 -5.91 -7.31
CA SER A 800 29.65 -6.56 -6.01
C SER A 800 30.91 -7.17 -5.37
N LYS A 801 32.02 -7.24 -6.12
CA LYS A 801 33.31 -7.80 -5.64
C LYS A 801 34.23 -6.77 -5.00
N VAL A 802 33.84 -5.50 -5.12
CA VAL A 802 34.46 -4.29 -4.55
C VAL A 802 33.36 -3.59 -3.76
#